data_AF-A0A4V1ADI0-F1
#
_entry.id   AF-A0A4V1ADI0-F1
#
_cell.length_a   1.000
_cell.length_b   1.000
_cell.length_c   1.000
_cell.angle_alpha   90.00
_cell.angle_beta   90.00
_cell.angle_gamma   90.00
#
_symmetry.space_group_name_H-M   'P 1'
#
loop_
_entity.id
_entity.type
_entity.pdbx_description
1 polymer ?
#
loop_
_entity_poly.entity_id
_entity_poly.type
_entity_poly.pdbx_seq_one_letter_code
_entity_poly.pdbx_strand_id
1 'polypeptide(L)'
;MADNNPDGGMSPDVLIMEEKLAKIRTQVNLKLENQKNLALILSAVEENIDEQKNEKTPVAYFVSFLALLDQAVVADEVADAGVAAAAAYFLDLVSPFAPKPLLKQKFAPILTKLAPVLTSASAEASLVRASIGALETILLAQDNQQWQSTGNVSPKRALVGMLELSFDPRPKVRKRAQEAVQKILSNPPPSPLPVHSSAGLCADLALQRLSSLIENAPKGKKNSTNKELNSATIHTLQLVTAITSANAWPADKIDALCDILLDVSRTLDQYLVSLAFAAFDGLFSSMAHEIDVERFTRVLDIIFDLKPPVDDTHLAAAWLAVVANGFQAFAKLLPQVCLGKIEKIVPSIADFLAAEAKDIYVSALQCLIAILTESIPDAYLLQPTATNGVTPEIYETVDEVITFLAEFIEKELLSIKYQHATREILEVATAAVHKLRSRANPDFIAILDTVGQWRSNEVENFPHNKEAEDFIAACVANMGPEVVLSSLPLNLTNTEKSQPGRAWMLPILRDNVRCASLKYFQQQILPLTDFFGEKIALAAQKDSMHTKIFQTIVDQVWDLLPHFSDLPRDLPEAFTDDFAAHLAGLLYSNVDLRVVICNALRLMVESNLVYGNGGLADDLLIQQEFPIENAQANINYLASKASNILSVLFNVFSSTMPETRSFVVETINVYLQIIPQADLQVTFDKVCGLLKKALDDEVTEQVPKKGAPPQLSVTMMDLVVTMAKYVPESCYNALFAIFSSTVTMTQNAMMQKRAFRVITKLSEAETGENAIGQYIGEIERVLVETTNSTHTSARAARLAAMLYIIKVLPATDLHFIPSVLQEVIMSTKDVNERSREAAYGLLIQMGRKMQEGGVIENGKVAGFDPETPASEASLTNFFTMVSAGLAAQSTHMISASITALSCIVYEFKDELPQDVLIELASTVELFLTHNSREIAKLAIGFVKVEVLSLPDEFIRTNLTEMLGKLMRWSHEHKNHFKLKVKHIVERLIRKFGIDAVEQAIPEEDRKLVANIKKTRARAKKRDAEDESEAKPAKTFMSAYEEAVYDSDSESEGENDEPATKNTRNKAGDKFILDTGDEPLNLLDRQTLAHISLSKPKKFSKKDVEKHNVEMKNGKIVFKEMVKANEDPLSAGSGIDAYLDAVKQAPVRGQKNKLKFKKTKDDETWLDSEDEKPRAPQKGKFSKKLGVQKPKQKFKARKKL
;
A
#
# COMPACT_ATOMS: atom_id res chain seq x y z
N MET A 1 -15.29 24.01 -16.92
CA MET A 1 -16.26 23.26 -16.09
C MET A 1 -16.28 23.82 -14.67
N ALA A 2 -16.81 25.03 -14.46
CA ALA A 2 -16.93 25.64 -13.13
C ALA A 2 -18.27 26.36 -12.92
N ASP A 3 -19.26 26.15 -13.81
CA ASP A 3 -20.50 26.94 -13.80
C ASP A 3 -21.75 26.17 -13.33
N ASN A 4 -21.62 24.93 -12.82
CA ASN A 4 -22.77 24.18 -12.32
C ASN A 4 -22.45 23.53 -10.96
N ASN A 5 -22.65 24.27 -9.87
CA ASN A 5 -22.86 23.66 -8.55
C ASN A 5 -24.11 24.30 -7.90
N PRO A 6 -25.28 23.64 -7.96
CA PRO A 6 -26.53 24.21 -7.46
C PRO A 6 -26.71 24.10 -5.93
N ASP A 7 -25.79 23.46 -5.20
CA ASP A 7 -25.94 23.13 -3.78
C ASP A 7 -25.29 24.10 -2.78
N GLY A 8 -24.83 25.28 -3.20
CA GLY A 8 -24.34 26.31 -2.25
C GLY A 8 -23.11 25.94 -1.40
N GLY A 9 -22.45 24.80 -1.68
CA GLY A 9 -21.22 24.39 -1.01
C GLY A 9 -20.02 25.25 -1.41
N MET A 10 -19.17 25.62 -0.45
CA MET A 10 -17.92 26.34 -0.72
C MET A 10 -17.04 25.55 -1.70
N SER A 11 -16.51 26.22 -2.72
CA SER A 11 -15.63 25.56 -3.70
C SER A 11 -14.36 25.02 -3.02
N PRO A 12 -13.79 23.89 -3.48
CA PRO A 12 -12.59 23.29 -2.91
C PRO A 12 -11.40 24.27 -2.83
N ASP A 13 -11.33 25.23 -3.75
CA ASP A 13 -10.34 26.30 -3.78
C ASP A 13 -10.45 27.25 -2.58
N VAL A 14 -11.65 27.53 -2.09
CA VAL A 14 -11.88 28.41 -0.93
C VAL A 14 -11.48 27.70 0.37
N LEU A 15 -11.69 26.38 0.47
CA LEU A 15 -11.24 25.59 1.62
C LEU A 15 -9.71 25.56 1.76
N ILE A 16 -8.99 25.43 0.64
CA ILE A 16 -7.51 25.44 0.63
C ILE A 16 -6.97 26.83 1.02
N MET A 17 -7.61 27.90 0.54
CA MET A 17 -7.28 29.27 0.95
C MET A 17 -7.48 29.46 2.45
N GLU A 18 -8.62 29.02 2.98
CA GLU A 18 -8.98 29.18 4.39
C GLU A 18 -8.05 28.36 5.31
N GLU A 19 -7.61 27.17 4.88
CA GLU A 19 -6.61 26.39 5.61
C GLU A 19 -5.25 27.12 5.70
N LYS A 20 -4.83 27.78 4.61
CA LYS A 20 -3.59 28.58 4.57
C LYS A 20 -3.69 29.83 5.45
N LEU A 21 -4.83 30.52 5.44
CA LEU A 21 -5.08 31.68 6.30
C LEU A 21 -5.20 31.27 7.78
N ALA A 22 -5.87 30.17 8.10
CA ALA A 22 -5.98 29.63 9.46
C ALA A 22 -4.61 29.30 10.07
N LYS A 23 -3.68 28.76 9.27
CA LYS A 23 -2.28 28.55 9.68
C LYS A 23 -1.53 29.84 10.01
N ILE A 24 -1.93 30.97 9.44
CA ILE A 24 -1.33 32.29 9.74
C ILE A 24 -2.00 32.91 10.98
N ARG A 25 -3.31 32.72 11.17
CA ARG A 25 -4.04 33.18 12.37
C ARG A 25 -3.47 32.60 13.68
N THR A 26 -2.96 31.37 13.66
CA THR A 26 -2.34 30.75 14.85
C THR A 26 -0.97 31.36 15.22
N GLN A 27 -0.36 32.14 14.31
CA GLN A 27 0.99 32.69 14.48
C GLN A 27 1.04 33.98 15.31
N VAL A 28 -0.11 34.54 15.71
CA VAL A 28 -0.20 35.76 16.57
C VAL A 28 0.59 35.61 17.88
N ASN A 29 0.71 34.38 18.40
CA ASN A 29 1.36 34.07 19.67
C ASN A 29 2.84 33.63 19.55
N LEU A 30 3.42 33.63 18.33
CA LEU A 30 4.80 33.20 18.11
C LEU A 30 5.84 34.27 18.49
N LYS A 31 7.05 33.83 18.84
CA LYS A 31 8.18 34.70 19.23
C LYS A 31 8.87 35.40 18.06
N LEU A 32 8.65 34.96 16.82
CA LEU A 32 9.25 35.54 15.61
C LEU A 32 8.46 36.77 15.15
N GLU A 33 9.07 37.96 15.25
CA GLU A 33 8.42 39.25 14.94
C GLU A 33 7.85 39.31 13.51
N ASN A 34 8.54 38.77 12.50
CA ASN A 34 8.06 38.79 11.11
C ASN A 34 6.76 37.99 10.91
N GLN A 35 6.62 36.83 11.57
CA GLN A 35 5.40 36.00 11.48
C GLN A 35 4.26 36.59 12.30
N LYS A 36 4.60 37.19 13.46
CA LYS A 36 3.65 37.90 14.29
C LYS A 36 3.07 39.12 13.57
N ASN A 37 3.89 39.88 12.85
CA ASN A 37 3.45 41.05 12.08
C ASN A 37 2.47 40.66 10.96
N LEU A 38 2.70 39.54 10.27
CA LEU A 38 1.76 39.02 9.26
C LEU A 38 0.38 38.71 9.86
N ALA A 39 0.36 38.03 11.02
CA ALA A 39 -0.89 37.65 11.67
C ALA A 39 -1.66 38.87 12.24
N LEU A 40 -0.95 39.88 12.75
CA LEU A 40 -1.55 41.14 13.20
C LEU A 40 -2.16 41.92 12.03
N ILE A 41 -1.47 41.99 10.89
CA ILE A 41 -1.98 42.67 9.68
C ILE A 41 -3.21 41.93 9.13
N LEU A 42 -3.21 40.59 9.13
CA LEU A 42 -4.38 39.81 8.74
C LEU A 42 -5.59 40.09 9.65
N SER A 43 -5.39 40.13 10.97
CA SER A 43 -6.45 40.46 11.94
C SER A 43 -7.00 41.86 11.71
N ALA A 44 -6.13 42.86 11.49
CA ALA A 44 -6.56 44.24 11.23
C ALA A 44 -7.34 44.38 9.92
N VAL A 45 -6.99 43.61 8.88
CA VAL A 45 -7.73 43.57 7.62
C VAL A 45 -9.08 42.87 7.79
N GLU A 46 -9.14 41.77 8.53
CA GLU A 46 -10.40 41.07 8.82
C GLU A 46 -11.35 41.94 9.66
N GLU A 47 -10.84 42.67 10.66
CA GLU A 47 -11.62 43.66 11.43
C GLU A 47 -12.19 44.75 10.52
N ASN A 48 -11.41 45.25 9.55
CA ASN A 48 -11.89 46.25 8.59
C ASN A 48 -12.97 45.69 7.65
N ILE A 49 -12.84 44.44 7.21
CA ILE A 49 -13.86 43.76 6.39
C ILE A 49 -15.16 43.59 7.20
N ASP A 50 -15.05 43.23 8.48
CA ASP A 50 -16.18 43.08 9.41
C ASP A 50 -16.85 44.44 9.70
N GLU A 51 -16.07 45.51 9.87
CA GLU A 51 -16.57 46.90 10.03
C GLU A 51 -17.34 47.39 8.79
N GLN A 52 -16.90 47.00 7.59
CA GLN A 52 -17.56 47.33 6.33
C GLN A 52 -18.81 46.48 6.06
N LYS A 53 -19.14 45.51 6.92
CA LYS A 53 -20.24 44.53 6.75
C LYS A 53 -20.13 43.72 5.45
N ASN A 54 -18.92 43.46 4.98
CA ASN A 54 -18.67 42.64 3.80
C ASN A 54 -18.40 41.18 4.20
N GLU A 55 -18.80 40.23 3.36
CA GLU A 55 -18.44 38.82 3.56
C GLU A 55 -16.95 38.57 3.25
N LYS A 56 -16.31 37.68 4.03
CA LYS A 56 -14.88 37.30 3.92
C LYS A 56 -14.60 36.44 2.68
N THR A 57 -14.88 36.99 1.51
CA THR A 57 -14.65 36.36 0.21
C THR A 57 -13.20 36.57 -0.27
N PRO A 58 -12.67 35.71 -1.14
CA PRO A 58 -11.35 35.91 -1.75
C PRO A 58 -11.19 37.29 -2.43
N VAL A 59 -12.28 37.83 -2.98
CA VAL A 59 -12.33 39.16 -3.60
C VAL A 59 -12.15 40.26 -2.54
N ALA A 60 -12.82 40.16 -1.40
CA ALA A 60 -12.71 41.14 -0.31
C ALA A 60 -11.29 41.20 0.26
N TYR A 61 -10.65 40.04 0.48
CA TYR A 61 -9.25 39.98 0.89
C TYR A 61 -8.31 40.58 -0.16
N PHE A 62 -8.48 40.21 -1.43
CA PHE A 62 -7.63 40.71 -2.52
C PHE A 62 -7.68 42.24 -2.64
N VAL A 63 -8.89 42.83 -2.61
CA VAL A 63 -9.07 44.28 -2.70
C VAL A 63 -8.48 44.99 -1.47
N SER A 64 -8.66 44.44 -0.28
CA SER A 64 -8.16 45.02 0.97
C SER A 64 -6.63 45.03 1.01
N PHE A 65 -5.98 43.93 0.62
CA PHE A 65 -4.51 43.88 0.55
C PHE A 65 -3.95 44.75 -0.58
N LEU A 66 -4.66 44.90 -1.70
CA LEU A 66 -4.26 45.82 -2.77
C LEU A 66 -4.36 47.29 -2.33
N ALA A 67 -5.38 47.65 -1.55
CA ALA A 67 -5.52 48.99 -0.98
C ALA A 67 -4.44 49.27 0.09
N LEU A 68 -4.12 48.27 0.91
CA LEU A 68 -3.07 48.36 1.92
C LEU A 68 -1.67 48.49 1.28
N LEU A 69 -1.42 47.82 0.15
CA LEU A 69 -0.20 48.02 -0.63
C LEU A 69 -0.11 49.45 -1.19
N ASP A 70 -1.22 50.00 -1.69
CA ASP A 70 -1.28 51.37 -2.23
C ASP A 70 -1.00 52.42 -1.14
N GLN A 71 -1.47 52.20 0.09
CA GLN A 71 -1.18 53.08 1.22
C GLN A 71 0.29 53.00 1.67
N ALA A 72 0.94 51.86 1.50
CA ALA A 72 2.33 51.66 1.86
C ALA A 72 3.32 52.27 0.84
N VAL A 73 2.84 52.63 -0.36
CA VAL A 73 3.63 53.26 -1.42
C VAL A 73 3.21 54.72 -1.56
N VAL A 74 4.10 55.65 -1.19
CA VAL A 74 3.84 57.10 -1.29
C VAL A 74 4.79 57.70 -2.30
N ALA A 75 4.25 58.34 -3.34
CA ALA A 75 5.02 58.99 -4.41
C ALA A 75 6.06 58.06 -5.09
N ASP A 76 5.66 56.82 -5.39
CA ASP A 76 6.49 55.75 -5.99
C ASP A 76 7.67 55.24 -5.13
N GLU A 77 7.73 55.64 -3.84
CA GLU A 77 8.68 55.09 -2.87
C GLU A 77 7.97 54.27 -1.77
N VAL A 78 8.61 53.19 -1.32
CA VAL A 78 8.08 52.30 -0.26
C VAL A 78 8.28 52.98 1.10
N ALA A 79 7.21 53.55 1.65
CA ALA A 79 7.25 54.28 2.92
C ALA A 79 7.30 53.34 4.14
N ASP A 80 6.61 52.20 4.08
CA ASP A 80 6.64 51.15 5.10
C ASP A 80 6.93 49.78 4.47
N ALA A 81 8.20 49.36 4.55
CA ALA A 81 8.66 48.10 3.96
C ALA A 81 8.01 46.86 4.62
N GLY A 82 7.69 46.91 5.91
CA GLY A 82 7.12 45.78 6.64
C GLY A 82 5.66 45.55 6.25
N VAL A 83 4.88 46.63 6.19
CA VAL A 83 3.47 46.61 5.77
C VAL A 83 3.35 46.28 4.28
N ALA A 84 4.20 46.86 3.42
CA ALA A 84 4.24 46.53 2.00
C ALA A 84 4.59 45.05 1.75
N ALA A 85 5.57 44.49 2.46
CA ALA A 85 5.98 43.09 2.31
C ALA A 85 4.87 42.12 2.75
N ALA A 86 4.16 42.44 3.84
CA ALA A 86 3.00 41.69 4.28
C ALA A 86 1.85 41.76 3.27
N ALA A 87 1.54 42.95 2.76
CA ALA A 87 0.51 43.15 1.74
C ALA A 87 0.80 42.33 0.47
N ALA A 88 2.02 42.41 -0.04
CA ALA A 88 2.45 41.66 -1.23
C ALA A 88 2.42 40.15 -0.99
N TYR A 89 2.80 39.68 0.21
CA TYR A 89 2.73 38.26 0.57
C TYR A 89 1.29 37.74 0.59
N PHE A 90 0.36 38.48 1.17
CA PHE A 90 -1.05 38.10 1.15
C PHE A 90 -1.66 38.21 -0.25
N LEU A 91 -1.21 39.16 -1.07
CA LEU A 91 -1.61 39.23 -2.48
C LEU A 91 -1.17 37.99 -3.26
N ASP A 92 0.08 37.53 -3.11
CA ASP A 92 0.58 36.26 -3.71
C ASP A 92 -0.23 35.04 -3.23
N LEU A 93 -0.62 35.03 -1.94
CA LEU A 93 -1.38 33.93 -1.35
C LEU A 93 -2.83 33.88 -1.84
N VAL A 94 -3.49 35.04 -1.97
CA VAL A 94 -4.92 35.16 -2.25
C VAL A 94 -5.20 35.26 -3.76
N SER A 95 -4.28 35.82 -4.56
CA SER A 95 -4.49 36.02 -6.00
C SER A 95 -4.91 34.77 -6.77
N PRO A 96 -4.40 33.55 -6.50
CA PRO A 96 -4.77 32.36 -7.28
C PRO A 96 -6.24 31.94 -7.10
N PHE A 97 -6.85 32.37 -5.99
CA PHE A 97 -8.23 32.06 -5.62
C PHE A 97 -9.22 33.15 -6.04
N ALA A 98 -8.73 34.27 -6.58
CA ALA A 98 -9.58 35.34 -7.09
C ALA A 98 -10.21 34.97 -8.45
N PRO A 99 -11.47 35.35 -8.72
CA PRO A 99 -12.13 35.07 -10.00
C PRO A 99 -11.34 35.64 -11.19
N LYS A 100 -11.00 34.80 -12.16
CA LYS A 100 -10.28 35.19 -13.39
C LYS A 100 -10.92 36.41 -14.12
N PRO A 101 -12.26 36.56 -14.22
CA PRO A 101 -12.87 37.74 -14.85
C PRO A 101 -12.49 39.07 -14.17
N LEU A 102 -12.34 39.08 -12.83
CA LEU A 102 -11.95 40.26 -12.07
C LEU A 102 -10.49 40.65 -12.37
N LEU A 103 -9.58 39.66 -12.38
CA LEU A 103 -8.16 39.86 -12.68
C LEU A 103 -7.94 40.38 -14.11
N LYS A 104 -8.80 39.98 -15.07
CA LYS A 104 -8.80 40.49 -16.44
C LYS A 104 -9.27 41.95 -16.51
N GLN A 105 -10.41 42.28 -15.90
CA GLN A 105 -11.00 43.62 -15.98
C GLN A 105 -10.17 44.68 -15.24
N LYS A 106 -9.53 44.29 -14.13
CA LYS A 106 -8.73 45.21 -13.29
C LYS A 106 -7.22 45.04 -13.50
N PHE A 107 -6.78 44.44 -14.60
CA PHE A 107 -5.36 44.24 -14.90
C PHE A 107 -4.52 45.53 -14.79
N ALA A 108 -4.92 46.58 -15.53
CA ALA A 108 -4.19 47.84 -15.56
C ALA A 108 -4.05 48.51 -14.18
N PRO A 109 -5.13 48.72 -13.38
CA PRO A 109 -5.00 49.33 -12.07
C PRO A 109 -4.23 48.47 -11.06
N ILE A 110 -4.28 47.13 -11.17
CA ILE A 110 -3.49 46.25 -10.30
C ILE A 110 -2.00 46.36 -10.66
N LEU A 111 -1.66 46.34 -11.95
CA LEU A 111 -0.27 46.45 -12.41
C LEU A 111 0.35 47.80 -12.05
N THR A 112 -0.38 48.91 -12.18
CA THR A 112 0.11 50.24 -11.79
C THR A 112 0.46 50.32 -10.30
N LYS A 113 -0.24 49.58 -9.44
CA LYS A 113 0.07 49.51 -8.01
C LYS A 113 1.25 48.59 -7.67
N LEU A 114 1.48 47.56 -8.47
CA LEU A 114 2.60 46.63 -8.30
C LEU A 114 3.92 47.14 -8.92
N ALA A 115 3.85 47.98 -9.97
CA ALA A 115 5.01 48.42 -10.72
C ALA A 115 6.07 49.19 -9.89
N PRO A 116 5.71 50.14 -8.99
CA PRO A 116 6.69 50.84 -8.15
C PRO A 116 7.47 49.91 -7.22
N VAL A 117 6.80 48.86 -6.74
CA VAL A 117 7.38 47.84 -5.86
C VAL A 117 8.37 46.94 -6.61
N LEU A 118 8.09 46.65 -7.88
CA LEU A 118 8.94 45.81 -8.73
C LEU A 118 10.15 46.54 -9.31
N THR A 119 10.07 47.87 -9.47
CA THR A 119 11.10 48.69 -10.13
C THR A 119 12.03 49.43 -9.17
N SER A 120 11.66 49.55 -7.89
CA SER A 120 12.48 50.24 -6.89
C SER A 120 13.73 49.44 -6.50
N ALA A 121 14.90 50.03 -6.71
CA ALA A 121 16.19 49.41 -6.40
C ALA A 121 16.44 49.22 -4.88
N SER A 122 15.73 49.98 -4.03
CA SER A 122 15.80 49.92 -2.56
C SER A 122 14.86 48.89 -1.93
N ALA A 123 13.98 48.23 -2.70
CA ALA A 123 13.00 47.29 -2.18
C ALA A 123 13.64 46.01 -1.61
N GLU A 124 13.13 45.52 -0.48
CA GLU A 124 13.57 44.27 0.12
C GLU A 124 13.30 43.05 -0.79
N ALA A 125 14.18 42.04 -0.74
CA ALA A 125 14.04 40.84 -1.56
C ALA A 125 12.76 40.02 -1.26
N SER A 126 12.26 40.10 -0.03
CA SER A 126 10.99 39.51 0.44
C SER A 126 9.79 40.10 -0.30
N LEU A 127 9.74 41.43 -0.37
CA LEU A 127 8.72 42.23 -1.02
C LEU A 127 8.68 41.95 -2.53
N VAL A 128 9.82 42.08 -3.22
CA VAL A 128 9.90 41.83 -4.67
C VAL A 128 9.51 40.39 -5.02
N ARG A 129 9.93 39.40 -4.22
CA ARG A 129 9.56 37.99 -4.44
C ARG A 129 8.05 37.76 -4.37
N ALA A 130 7.38 38.37 -3.41
CA ALA A 130 5.94 38.25 -3.25
C ALA A 130 5.19 39.00 -4.37
N SER A 131 5.66 40.18 -4.76
CA SER A 131 5.12 40.92 -5.90
C SER A 131 5.27 40.19 -7.24
N ILE A 132 6.36 39.44 -7.44
CA ILE A 132 6.54 38.57 -8.62
C ILE A 132 5.45 37.48 -8.66
N GLY A 133 5.12 36.88 -7.50
CA GLY A 133 4.10 35.83 -7.44
C GLY A 133 2.67 36.34 -7.66
N ALA A 134 2.35 37.52 -7.12
CA ALA A 134 1.12 38.23 -7.45
C ALA A 134 1.05 38.55 -8.96
N LEU A 135 2.14 39.05 -9.55
CA LEU A 135 2.22 39.35 -10.98
C LEU A 135 2.09 38.09 -11.86
N GLU A 136 2.72 36.98 -11.48
CA GLU A 136 2.60 35.68 -12.16
C GLU A 136 1.13 35.26 -12.27
N THR A 137 0.40 35.32 -11.16
CA THR A 137 -1.01 34.93 -11.11
C THR A 137 -1.87 35.83 -11.99
N ILE A 138 -1.60 37.13 -11.98
CA ILE A 138 -2.31 38.11 -12.82
C ILE A 138 -2.08 37.83 -14.30
N LEU A 139 -0.83 37.50 -14.71
CA LEU A 139 -0.48 37.20 -16.09
C LEU A 139 -1.11 35.88 -16.57
N LEU A 140 -1.14 34.85 -15.72
CA LEU A 140 -1.80 33.56 -16.01
C LEU A 140 -3.32 33.71 -16.25
N ALA A 141 -3.95 34.75 -15.69
CA ALA A 141 -5.38 34.98 -15.82
C ALA A 141 -5.79 35.69 -17.14
N GLN A 142 -4.86 36.30 -17.88
CA GLN A 142 -5.17 37.14 -19.05
C GLN A 142 -5.57 36.30 -20.28
N ASP A 143 -6.33 36.90 -21.19
CA ASP A 143 -6.69 36.27 -22.48
C ASP A 143 -5.76 36.69 -23.64
N ASN A 144 -5.85 35.96 -24.76
CA ASN A 144 -5.00 36.21 -25.92
C ASN A 144 -5.19 37.64 -26.50
N GLN A 145 -6.40 38.19 -26.43
CA GLN A 145 -6.67 39.56 -26.90
C GLN A 145 -5.91 40.60 -26.08
N GLN A 146 -5.88 40.45 -24.75
CA GLN A 146 -5.09 41.31 -23.86
C GLN A 146 -3.59 41.15 -24.09
N TRP A 147 -3.10 39.94 -24.36
CA TRP A 147 -1.70 39.71 -24.73
C TRP A 147 -1.31 40.38 -26.05
N GLN A 148 -2.23 40.51 -27.00
CA GLN A 148 -1.96 41.20 -28.27
C GLN A 148 -2.08 42.74 -28.21
N SER A 149 -2.64 43.29 -27.12
CA SER A 149 -2.80 44.73 -26.96
C SER A 149 -1.45 45.47 -26.88
N THR A 150 -1.32 46.58 -27.62
CA THR A 150 -0.10 47.42 -27.72
C THR A 150 -0.15 48.67 -26.83
N GLY A 151 -0.89 48.63 -25.72
CA GLY A 151 -0.95 49.72 -24.76
C GLY A 151 0.32 49.85 -23.89
N ASN A 152 0.54 51.04 -23.32
CA ASN A 152 1.61 51.31 -22.34
C ASN A 152 1.53 50.40 -21.10
N VAL A 153 0.32 49.94 -20.75
CA VAL A 153 0.05 48.97 -19.67
C VAL A 153 -0.47 47.70 -20.33
N SER A 154 0.45 46.79 -20.69
CA SER A 154 0.14 45.52 -21.37
C SER A 154 0.79 44.33 -20.67
N PRO A 155 0.17 43.13 -20.76
CA PRO A 155 0.76 41.88 -20.24
C PRO A 155 2.16 41.59 -20.81
N LYS A 156 2.39 41.91 -22.09
CA LYS A 156 3.72 41.81 -22.72
C LYS A 156 4.77 42.66 -22.01
N ARG A 157 4.45 43.92 -21.68
CA ARG A 157 5.40 44.82 -20.99
C ARG A 157 5.64 44.41 -19.54
N ALA A 158 4.62 43.92 -18.85
CA ALA A 158 4.74 43.37 -17.51
C ALA A 158 5.66 42.13 -17.49
N LEU A 159 5.55 41.26 -18.50
CA LEU A 159 6.45 40.13 -18.68
C LEU A 159 7.89 40.57 -18.95
N VAL A 160 8.11 41.64 -19.73
CA VAL A 160 9.46 42.21 -19.92
C VAL A 160 10.05 42.68 -18.59
N GLY A 161 9.28 43.39 -17.76
CA GLY A 161 9.73 43.77 -16.41
C GLY A 161 10.08 42.55 -15.54
N MET A 162 9.33 41.46 -15.66
CA MET A 162 9.64 40.20 -14.97
C MET A 162 10.92 39.53 -15.53
N LEU A 163 11.15 39.60 -16.84
CA LEU A 163 12.38 39.10 -17.47
C LEU A 163 13.61 39.91 -17.01
N GLU A 164 13.49 41.22 -16.83
CA GLU A 164 14.57 42.04 -16.28
C GLU A 164 14.93 41.61 -14.85
N LEU A 165 13.94 41.24 -14.03
CA LEU A 165 14.15 40.67 -12.69
C LEU A 165 14.80 39.28 -12.71
N SER A 166 14.74 38.54 -13.82
CA SER A 166 15.51 37.30 -14.02
C SER A 166 17.02 37.54 -14.14
N PHE A 167 17.46 38.81 -14.26
CA PHE A 167 18.87 39.20 -14.23
C PHE A 167 19.26 39.92 -12.93
N ASP A 168 18.37 39.98 -11.92
CA ASP A 168 18.66 40.63 -10.63
C ASP A 168 19.85 39.96 -9.92
N PRO A 169 20.76 40.74 -9.29
CA PRO A 169 21.90 40.18 -8.57
C PRO A 169 21.49 39.27 -7.41
N ARG A 170 20.31 39.47 -6.81
CA ARG A 170 19.82 38.73 -5.65
C ARG A 170 19.26 37.36 -6.07
N PRO A 171 19.78 36.25 -5.54
CA PRO A 171 19.43 34.90 -6.02
C PRO A 171 17.97 34.51 -5.78
N LYS A 172 17.35 34.96 -4.68
CA LYS A 172 15.95 34.63 -4.34
C LYS A 172 14.94 35.29 -5.29
N VAL A 173 15.24 36.51 -5.74
CA VAL A 173 14.39 37.28 -6.68
C VAL A 173 14.54 36.68 -8.07
N ARG A 174 15.78 36.50 -8.52
CA ARG A 174 16.10 35.88 -9.81
C ARG A 174 15.47 34.51 -10.00
N LYS A 175 15.64 33.61 -9.02
CA LYS A 175 15.08 32.26 -9.10
C LYS A 175 13.55 32.29 -9.20
N ARG A 176 12.87 33.12 -8.39
CA ARG A 176 11.41 33.26 -8.44
C ARG A 176 10.94 33.83 -9.78
N ALA A 177 11.66 34.78 -10.35
CA ALA A 177 11.36 35.35 -11.66
C ALA A 177 11.50 34.31 -12.79
N GLN A 178 12.58 33.53 -12.80
CA GLN A 178 12.79 32.43 -13.76
C GLN A 178 11.70 31.36 -13.65
N GLU A 179 11.35 30.93 -12.42
CA GLU A 179 10.24 29.98 -12.17
C GLU A 179 8.88 30.55 -12.64
N ALA A 180 8.62 31.83 -12.38
CA ALA A 180 7.39 32.49 -12.83
C ALA A 180 7.31 32.58 -14.36
N VAL A 181 8.41 32.93 -15.03
CA VAL A 181 8.50 32.95 -16.50
C VAL A 181 8.25 31.55 -17.08
N GLN A 182 8.87 30.51 -16.53
CA GLN A 182 8.64 29.12 -16.95
C GLN A 182 7.16 28.74 -16.82
N LYS A 183 6.53 29.06 -15.68
CA LYS A 183 5.13 28.73 -15.42
C LYS A 183 4.13 29.52 -16.29
N ILE A 184 4.43 30.77 -16.63
CA ILE A 184 3.62 31.55 -17.56
C ILE A 184 3.72 30.96 -18.97
N LEU A 185 4.93 30.62 -19.40
CA LEU A 185 5.17 30.08 -20.75
C LEU A 185 4.58 28.67 -20.93
N SER A 186 4.57 27.84 -19.88
CA SER A 186 3.97 26.50 -19.93
C SER A 186 2.43 26.49 -19.89
N ASN A 187 1.79 27.63 -19.59
CA ASN A 187 0.33 27.77 -19.55
C ASN A 187 -0.15 28.81 -20.59
N PRO A 188 -0.13 28.48 -21.89
CA PRO A 188 -0.59 29.40 -22.92
C PRO A 188 -2.09 29.70 -22.80
N PRO A 189 -2.53 30.95 -23.08
CA PRO A 189 -3.96 31.27 -23.13
C PRO A 189 -4.63 30.49 -24.28
N PRO A 190 -5.93 30.14 -24.18
CA PRO A 190 -6.64 29.40 -25.22
C PRO A 190 -6.51 30.10 -26.59
N SER A 191 -5.76 29.48 -27.49
CA SER A 191 -5.36 30.01 -28.81
C SER A 191 -5.21 28.84 -29.79
N PRO A 192 -5.42 29.03 -31.10
CA PRO A 192 -5.15 27.98 -32.10
C PRO A 192 -3.67 27.57 -32.22
N LEU A 193 -2.74 28.38 -31.69
CA LEU A 193 -1.31 28.03 -31.61
C LEU A 193 -0.99 27.46 -30.22
N PRO A 194 -0.25 26.33 -30.12
CA PRO A 194 0.14 25.72 -28.84
C PRO A 194 1.21 26.53 -28.08
N VAL A 195 1.84 27.53 -28.72
CA VAL A 195 2.91 28.35 -28.15
C VAL A 195 2.39 29.70 -27.64
N HIS A 196 2.90 30.15 -26.49
CA HIS A 196 2.55 31.44 -25.90
C HIS A 196 2.94 32.62 -26.81
N SER A 197 2.07 33.62 -27.01
CA SER A 197 2.31 34.73 -27.96
C SER A 197 3.51 35.64 -27.62
N SER A 198 3.95 35.65 -26.36
CA SER A 198 5.15 36.39 -25.91
C SER A 198 6.43 35.55 -25.90
N ALA A 199 6.35 34.27 -26.26
CA ALA A 199 7.50 33.36 -26.24
C ALA A 199 8.63 33.85 -27.17
N GLY A 200 8.26 34.40 -28.33
CA GLY A 200 9.16 35.09 -29.26
C GLY A 200 10.00 36.20 -28.63
N LEU A 201 9.37 37.02 -27.78
CA LEU A 201 9.98 38.16 -27.11
C LEU A 201 10.93 37.72 -25.99
N CYS A 202 10.54 36.71 -25.22
CA CYS A 202 11.38 36.14 -24.16
C CYS A 202 12.67 35.55 -24.75
N ALA A 203 12.55 34.80 -25.85
CA ALA A 203 13.69 34.22 -26.55
C ALA A 203 14.60 35.31 -27.15
N ASP A 204 14.05 36.37 -27.75
CA ASP A 204 14.85 37.51 -28.26
C ASP A 204 15.70 38.16 -27.18
N LEU A 205 15.08 38.48 -26.04
CA LEU A 205 15.77 39.17 -24.97
C LEU A 205 16.85 38.29 -24.35
N ALA A 206 16.56 37.00 -24.15
CA ALA A 206 17.54 36.03 -23.65
C ALA A 206 18.71 35.85 -24.63
N LEU A 207 18.43 35.71 -25.93
CA LEU A 207 19.45 35.57 -26.98
C LEU A 207 20.31 36.80 -27.12
N GLN A 208 19.72 38.00 -27.20
CA GLN A 208 20.48 39.25 -27.32
C GLN A 208 21.38 39.49 -26.11
N ARG A 209 20.92 39.13 -24.90
CA ARG A 209 21.75 39.20 -23.70
C ARG A 209 22.87 38.17 -23.76
N LEU A 210 22.57 36.92 -24.12
CA LEU A 210 23.57 35.86 -24.21
C LEU A 210 24.65 36.17 -25.26
N SER A 211 24.25 36.62 -26.46
CA SER A 211 25.18 37.03 -27.51
C SER A 211 26.05 38.20 -27.07
N SER A 212 25.47 39.23 -26.44
CA SER A 212 26.24 40.36 -25.92
C SER A 212 27.24 39.94 -24.84
N LEU A 213 26.92 38.96 -24.00
CA LEU A 213 27.81 38.47 -22.95
C LEU A 213 28.97 37.64 -23.52
N ILE A 214 28.73 36.91 -24.60
CA ILE A 214 29.73 36.07 -25.28
C ILE A 214 30.65 36.91 -26.18
N GLU A 215 30.12 37.90 -26.90
CA GLU A 215 30.94 38.85 -27.69
C GLU A 215 31.87 39.69 -26.79
N ASN A 216 31.40 40.05 -25.59
CA ASN A 216 32.19 40.78 -24.61
C ASN A 216 33.13 39.90 -23.77
N ALA A 217 33.10 38.57 -23.95
CA ALA A 217 34.00 37.66 -23.25
C ALA A 217 35.40 37.72 -23.90
N PRO A 218 36.46 38.13 -23.18
CA PRO A 218 37.79 38.21 -23.76
C PRO A 218 38.32 36.81 -24.06
N LYS A 219 38.53 36.52 -25.35
CA LYS A 219 39.25 35.33 -25.83
C LYS A 219 40.71 35.39 -25.36
N GLY A 220 41.00 34.94 -24.13
CA GLY A 220 42.33 34.43 -23.78
C GLY A 220 43.12 35.02 -22.60
N LYS A 221 42.61 35.83 -21.66
CA LYS A 221 43.39 36.15 -20.43
C LYS A 221 42.57 36.20 -19.14
N LYS A 222 43.02 35.44 -18.13
CA LYS A 222 42.52 35.43 -16.74
C LYS A 222 42.70 36.81 -16.10
N ASN A 223 41.60 37.52 -15.85
CA ASN A 223 41.52 38.60 -14.87
C ASN A 223 40.13 38.60 -14.22
N SER A 224 40.03 39.18 -13.02
CA SER A 224 38.86 39.22 -12.12
C SER A 224 37.50 39.54 -12.77
N THR A 225 37.50 40.25 -13.90
CA THR A 225 36.30 40.57 -14.71
C THR A 225 35.62 39.35 -15.33
N ASN A 226 36.33 38.22 -15.48
CA ASN A 226 35.74 36.98 -15.99
C ASN A 226 34.73 36.34 -15.02
N LYS A 227 34.82 36.58 -13.70
CA LYS A 227 33.88 35.96 -12.75
C LYS A 227 32.48 36.56 -12.82
N GLU A 228 32.39 37.88 -12.99
CA GLU A 228 31.10 38.57 -13.10
C GLU A 228 30.45 38.30 -14.46
N LEU A 229 31.24 38.29 -15.54
CA LEU A 229 30.77 37.90 -16.87
C LEU A 229 30.34 36.43 -16.89
N ASN A 230 31.13 35.49 -16.34
CA ASN A 230 30.73 34.08 -16.27
C ASN A 230 29.48 33.88 -15.41
N SER A 231 29.35 34.60 -14.28
CA SER A 231 28.15 34.55 -13.45
C SER A 231 26.91 35.08 -14.19
N ALA A 232 27.06 36.17 -14.95
CA ALA A 232 25.99 36.70 -15.78
C ALA A 232 25.59 35.70 -16.89
N THR A 233 26.57 35.10 -17.57
CA THR A 233 26.35 34.06 -18.59
C THR A 233 25.62 32.85 -18.00
N ILE A 234 26.02 32.38 -16.80
CA ILE A 234 25.34 31.31 -16.07
C ILE A 234 23.87 31.66 -15.83
N HIS A 235 23.57 32.87 -15.35
CA HIS A 235 22.20 33.29 -15.07
C HIS A 235 21.35 33.38 -16.34
N THR A 236 21.93 33.86 -17.44
CA THR A 236 21.25 33.91 -18.74
C THR A 236 21.02 32.52 -19.30
N LEU A 237 21.97 31.59 -19.19
CA LEU A 237 21.78 30.19 -19.58
C LEU A 237 20.69 29.51 -18.75
N GLN A 238 20.62 29.76 -17.43
CA GLN A 238 19.52 29.27 -16.59
C GLN A 238 18.14 29.77 -17.05
N LEU A 239 18.06 31.03 -17.47
CA LEU A 239 16.84 31.59 -18.07
C LEU A 239 16.51 30.90 -19.40
N VAL A 240 17.51 30.65 -20.26
CA VAL A 240 17.33 29.90 -21.51
C VAL A 240 16.79 28.51 -21.21
N THR A 241 17.37 27.76 -20.27
CA THR A 241 16.87 26.44 -19.84
C THR A 241 15.43 26.51 -19.32
N ALA A 242 15.08 27.55 -18.57
CA ALA A 242 13.71 27.76 -18.10
C ALA A 242 12.71 28.03 -19.24
N ILE A 243 13.13 28.70 -20.31
CA ILE A 243 12.29 28.96 -21.50
C ILE A 243 12.18 27.72 -22.38
N THR A 244 13.30 27.02 -22.65
CA THR A 244 13.30 25.82 -23.52
C THR A 244 12.48 24.70 -22.90
N SER A 245 12.64 24.45 -21.59
CA SER A 245 11.83 23.45 -20.86
C SER A 245 10.33 23.75 -20.81
N ALA A 246 9.91 25.00 -21.02
CA ALA A 246 8.49 25.38 -21.09
C ALA A 246 7.87 25.18 -22.50
N ASN A 247 8.61 24.57 -23.43
CA ASN A 247 8.23 24.42 -24.84
C ASN A 247 7.85 25.75 -25.51
N ALA A 248 8.59 26.80 -25.18
CA ALA A 248 8.30 28.18 -25.59
C ALA A 248 9.43 28.78 -26.45
N TRP A 249 10.34 27.96 -26.97
CA TRP A 249 11.39 28.49 -27.84
C TRP A 249 10.88 28.63 -29.29
N PRO A 250 11.02 29.80 -29.95
CA PRO A 250 10.58 29.97 -31.33
C PRO A 250 11.45 29.19 -32.33
N ALA A 251 10.81 28.51 -33.28
CA ALA A 251 11.49 27.73 -34.33
C ALA A 251 12.52 28.53 -35.14
N ASP A 252 12.21 29.78 -35.50
CA ASP A 252 13.09 30.66 -36.29
C ASP A 252 14.42 31.01 -35.60
N LYS A 253 14.53 30.77 -34.29
CA LYS A 253 15.66 31.17 -33.44
C LYS A 253 16.40 29.99 -32.82
N ILE A 254 16.06 28.77 -33.23
CA ILE A 254 16.74 27.56 -32.76
C ILE A 254 18.18 27.54 -33.28
N ASP A 255 18.39 27.80 -34.57
CA ASP A 255 19.74 27.76 -35.18
C ASP A 255 20.69 28.76 -34.51
N ALA A 256 20.24 29.99 -34.28
CA ALA A 256 21.02 31.01 -33.59
C ALA A 256 21.31 30.64 -32.13
N LEU A 257 20.37 29.97 -31.44
CA LEU A 257 20.62 29.47 -30.08
C LEU A 257 21.65 28.34 -30.10
N CYS A 258 21.52 27.38 -31.02
CA CYS A 258 22.44 26.27 -31.17
C CYS A 258 23.86 26.79 -31.37
N ASP A 259 24.11 27.66 -32.35
CA ASP A 259 25.44 28.23 -32.61
C ASP A 259 26.06 28.87 -31.35
N ILE A 260 25.25 29.62 -30.60
CA ILE A 260 25.68 30.26 -29.35
C ILE A 260 25.99 29.23 -28.26
N LEU A 261 25.14 28.21 -28.09
CA LEU A 261 25.37 27.13 -27.12
C LEU A 261 26.61 26.29 -27.49
N LEU A 262 26.94 26.16 -28.77
CA LEU A 262 28.19 25.53 -29.24
C LEU A 262 29.42 26.36 -28.90
N ASP A 263 29.34 27.68 -29.06
CA ASP A 263 30.43 28.57 -28.66
C ASP A 263 30.64 28.55 -27.14
N VAL A 264 29.56 28.42 -26.36
CA VAL A 264 29.63 28.21 -24.90
C VAL A 264 30.21 26.84 -24.56
N SER A 265 29.84 25.77 -25.26
CA SER A 265 30.33 24.42 -24.97
C SER A 265 31.82 24.23 -25.29
N ARG A 266 32.39 25.07 -26.17
CA ARG A 266 33.83 25.15 -26.45
C ARG A 266 34.65 25.87 -25.37
N THR A 267 34.00 26.46 -24.36
CA THR A 267 34.71 27.12 -23.26
C THR A 267 35.30 26.13 -22.25
N LEU A 268 36.35 26.54 -21.54
CA LEU A 268 37.04 25.71 -20.54
C LEU A 268 36.32 25.61 -19.19
N ASP A 269 35.17 26.28 -19.02
CA ASP A 269 34.45 26.32 -17.74
C ASP A 269 33.37 25.23 -17.69
N GLN A 270 33.64 24.17 -16.92
CA GLN A 270 32.78 22.98 -16.80
C GLN A 270 31.31 23.31 -16.44
N TYR A 271 31.08 24.35 -15.62
CA TYR A 271 29.73 24.74 -15.24
C TYR A 271 28.95 25.37 -16.39
N LEU A 272 29.60 26.18 -17.22
CA LEU A 272 28.99 26.77 -18.41
C LEU A 272 28.59 25.69 -19.42
N VAL A 273 29.48 24.72 -19.65
CA VAL A 273 29.20 23.63 -20.59
C VAL A 273 28.06 22.74 -20.09
N SER A 274 28.01 22.42 -18.78
CA SER A 274 26.90 21.66 -18.20
C SER A 274 25.53 22.36 -18.35
N LEU A 275 25.48 23.68 -18.22
CA LEU A 275 24.25 24.47 -18.40
C LEU A 275 23.87 24.62 -19.87
N ALA A 276 24.85 24.70 -20.77
CA ALA A 276 24.61 24.67 -22.21
C ALA A 276 23.99 23.33 -22.62
N PHE A 277 24.50 22.21 -22.08
CA PHE A 277 23.92 20.88 -22.26
C PHE A 277 22.51 20.76 -21.66
N ALA A 278 22.25 21.32 -20.48
CA ALA A 278 20.88 21.40 -19.94
C ALA A 278 19.93 22.24 -20.81
N ALA A 279 20.43 23.28 -21.48
CA ALA A 279 19.65 24.06 -22.43
C ALA A 279 19.32 23.25 -23.71
N PHE A 280 20.26 22.44 -24.21
CA PHE A 280 20.03 21.50 -25.32
C PHE A 280 18.98 20.44 -24.94
N ASP A 281 19.03 19.92 -23.71
CA ASP A 281 18.03 18.96 -23.22
C ASP A 281 16.60 19.55 -23.22
N GLY A 282 16.45 20.78 -22.70
CA GLY A 282 15.19 21.51 -22.78
C GLY A 282 14.75 21.78 -24.23
N LEU A 283 15.71 21.99 -25.15
CA LEU A 283 15.42 22.18 -26.57
C LEU A 283 14.91 20.87 -27.22
N PHE A 284 15.53 19.72 -26.94
CA PHE A 284 15.05 18.42 -27.42
C PHE A 284 13.65 18.09 -26.93
N SER A 285 13.35 18.41 -25.67
CA SER A 285 12.00 18.29 -25.10
C SER A 285 10.96 19.20 -25.79
N SER A 286 11.41 20.32 -26.38
CA SER A 286 10.53 21.27 -27.09
C SER A 286 10.28 20.90 -28.55
N MET A 287 11.23 20.21 -29.20
CA MET A 287 11.15 19.84 -30.62
C MET A 287 10.27 18.59 -30.82
N ALA A 288 8.99 18.68 -30.48
CA ALA A 288 8.04 17.56 -30.50
C ALA A 288 7.20 17.45 -31.79
N HIS A 289 7.45 18.29 -32.80
CA HIS A 289 6.66 18.35 -34.03
C HIS A 289 7.44 17.86 -35.26
N GLU A 290 6.75 17.19 -36.19
CA GLU A 290 7.31 16.61 -37.43
C GLU A 290 8.05 17.62 -38.32
N ILE A 291 7.74 18.91 -38.19
CA ILE A 291 8.33 20.00 -38.99
C ILE A 291 9.80 20.25 -38.62
N ASP A 292 10.24 19.86 -37.41
CA ASP A 292 11.58 20.15 -36.89
C ASP A 292 12.61 19.04 -37.17
N VAL A 293 12.22 18.01 -37.90
CA VAL A 293 13.00 16.80 -38.21
C VAL A 293 14.40 17.06 -38.79
N GLU A 294 14.52 17.87 -39.84
CA GLU A 294 15.81 18.16 -40.48
C GLU A 294 16.73 19.01 -39.60
N ARG A 295 16.15 19.81 -38.70
CA ARG A 295 16.88 20.62 -37.74
C ARG A 295 17.34 19.79 -36.55
N PHE A 296 16.46 18.92 -36.05
CA PHE A 296 16.76 17.99 -34.96
C PHE A 296 17.96 17.11 -35.30
N THR A 297 17.95 16.51 -36.49
CA THR A 297 19.05 15.69 -37.01
C THR A 297 20.37 16.46 -37.06
N ARG A 298 20.37 17.72 -37.53
CA ARG A 298 21.55 18.60 -37.51
C ARG A 298 22.05 18.90 -36.10
N VAL A 299 21.17 19.27 -35.17
CA VAL A 299 21.55 19.58 -33.77
C VAL A 299 22.17 18.35 -33.11
N LEU A 300 21.59 17.18 -33.35
CA LEU A 300 22.09 15.91 -32.85
C LEU A 300 23.47 15.55 -33.43
N ASP A 301 23.69 15.73 -34.74
CA ASP A 301 25.00 15.51 -35.38
C ASP A 301 26.06 16.48 -34.83
N ILE A 302 25.69 17.74 -34.60
CA ILE A 302 26.57 18.74 -33.99
C ILE A 302 26.96 18.36 -32.56
N ILE A 303 26.04 17.82 -31.75
CA ILE A 303 26.37 17.37 -30.38
C ILE A 303 27.32 16.18 -30.43
N PHE A 304 27.21 15.31 -31.44
CA PHE A 304 28.18 14.23 -31.63
C PHE A 304 29.57 14.71 -32.01
N ASP A 305 29.66 15.76 -32.83
CA ASP A 305 30.95 16.40 -33.15
C ASP A 305 31.63 17.01 -31.92
N LEU A 306 30.85 17.34 -30.87
CA LEU A 306 31.34 17.85 -29.58
C LEU A 306 31.71 16.74 -28.58
N LYS A 307 32.10 15.55 -29.04
CA LYS A 307 32.53 14.44 -28.18
C LYS A 307 33.61 14.89 -27.18
N PRO A 308 33.36 14.79 -25.87
CA PRO A 308 34.37 15.15 -24.87
C PRO A 308 35.46 14.07 -24.75
N PRO A 309 36.64 14.42 -24.20
CA PRO A 309 37.65 13.43 -23.83
C PRO A 309 37.10 12.43 -22.81
N VAL A 310 37.51 11.17 -22.93
CA VAL A 310 37.00 10.05 -22.10
C VAL A 310 37.30 10.22 -20.60
N ASP A 311 38.31 11.01 -20.24
CA ASP A 311 38.75 11.21 -18.85
C ASP A 311 38.03 12.35 -18.10
N ASP A 312 37.20 13.16 -18.77
CA ASP A 312 36.51 14.29 -18.10
C ASP A 312 35.18 13.84 -17.47
N THR A 313 35.21 13.57 -16.17
CA THR A 313 34.06 13.06 -15.40
C THR A 313 32.84 13.97 -15.45
N HIS A 314 33.01 15.29 -15.45
CA HIS A 314 31.89 16.22 -15.41
C HIS A 314 31.30 16.46 -16.79
N LEU A 315 32.15 16.51 -17.82
CA LEU A 315 31.73 16.78 -19.18
C LEU A 315 31.16 15.54 -19.87
N ALA A 316 31.80 14.38 -19.69
CA ALA A 316 31.34 13.12 -20.28
C ALA A 316 29.96 12.71 -19.77
N ALA A 317 29.71 12.80 -18.45
CA ALA A 317 28.41 12.47 -17.87
C ALA A 317 27.28 13.39 -18.38
N ALA A 318 27.54 14.71 -18.47
CA ALA A 318 26.58 15.67 -18.98
C ALA A 318 26.30 15.47 -20.48
N TRP A 319 27.33 15.18 -21.27
CA TRP A 319 27.19 14.88 -22.70
C TRP A 319 26.40 13.59 -22.93
N LEU A 320 26.71 12.50 -22.22
CA LEU A 320 26.00 11.22 -22.30
C LEU A 320 24.51 11.36 -21.97
N ALA A 321 24.16 12.17 -20.96
CA ALA A 321 22.77 12.45 -20.60
C ALA A 321 22.01 13.19 -21.72
N VAL A 322 22.63 14.21 -22.32
CA VAL A 322 22.03 14.93 -23.45
C VAL A 322 21.88 14.04 -24.67
N VAL A 323 22.85 13.18 -24.97
CA VAL A 323 22.76 12.21 -26.05
C VAL A 323 21.60 11.25 -25.81
N ALA A 324 21.44 10.71 -24.61
CA ALA A 324 20.33 9.81 -24.29
C ALA A 324 18.95 10.47 -24.49
N ASN A 325 18.76 11.68 -23.93
CA ASN A 325 17.49 12.42 -24.06
C ASN A 325 17.23 12.87 -25.51
N GLY A 326 18.28 13.29 -26.22
CA GLY A 326 18.22 13.62 -27.63
C GLY A 326 17.77 12.43 -28.48
N PHE A 327 18.30 11.22 -28.23
CA PHE A 327 17.88 9.99 -28.90
C PHE A 327 16.45 9.60 -28.57
N GLN A 328 16.05 9.71 -27.31
CA GLN A 328 14.68 9.42 -26.90
C GLN A 328 13.67 10.33 -27.61
N ALA A 329 13.96 11.63 -27.69
CA ALA A 329 13.11 12.57 -28.43
C ALA A 329 13.15 12.28 -29.95
N PHE A 330 14.33 11.93 -30.49
CA PHE A 330 14.49 11.59 -31.90
C PHE A 330 13.68 10.36 -32.32
N ALA A 331 13.72 9.30 -31.50
CA ALA A 331 13.04 8.04 -31.74
C ALA A 331 11.51 8.20 -31.80
N LYS A 332 10.95 9.14 -31.04
CA LYS A 332 9.51 9.46 -31.06
C LYS A 332 9.07 10.16 -32.36
N LEU A 333 9.96 10.93 -32.99
CA LEU A 333 9.66 11.70 -34.20
C LEU A 333 9.95 10.90 -35.47
N LEU A 334 11.13 10.28 -35.55
CA LEU A 334 11.62 9.54 -36.70
C LEU A 334 12.33 8.25 -36.29
N PRO A 335 11.57 7.20 -35.95
CA PRO A 335 12.17 5.94 -35.53
C PRO A 335 13.02 5.29 -36.62
N GLN A 336 12.63 5.36 -37.90
CA GLN A 336 13.39 4.75 -39.01
C GLN A 336 14.79 5.36 -39.20
N VAL A 337 14.89 6.69 -39.21
CA VAL A 337 16.18 7.38 -39.36
C VAL A 337 17.05 7.19 -38.11
N CYS A 338 16.42 7.08 -36.93
CA CYS A 338 17.09 6.76 -35.68
C CYS A 338 17.79 5.40 -35.76
N LEU A 339 17.12 4.36 -36.25
CA LEU A 339 17.69 3.01 -36.41
C LEU A 339 19.01 3.02 -37.19
N GLY A 340 19.05 3.69 -38.35
CA GLY A 340 20.26 3.78 -39.17
C GLY A 340 21.40 4.59 -38.54
N LYS A 341 21.14 5.41 -37.50
CA LYS A 341 22.19 6.13 -36.76
C LYS A 341 22.79 5.30 -35.62
N ILE A 342 22.10 4.26 -35.14
CA ILE A 342 22.55 3.41 -34.01
C ILE A 342 23.93 2.81 -34.28
N GLU A 343 24.18 2.31 -35.50
CA GLU A 343 25.44 1.66 -35.90
C GLU A 343 26.68 2.55 -35.70
N LYS A 344 26.52 3.87 -35.85
CA LYS A 344 27.63 4.82 -35.71
C LYS A 344 27.83 5.28 -34.27
N ILE A 345 26.75 5.28 -33.48
CA ILE A 345 26.70 5.96 -32.19
C ILE A 345 27.06 5.03 -31.04
N VAL A 346 26.55 3.80 -31.09
CA VAL A 346 26.85 2.77 -30.09
C VAL A 346 28.36 2.58 -29.91
N PRO A 347 29.18 2.46 -30.98
CA PRO A 347 30.64 2.39 -30.82
C PRO A 347 31.25 3.64 -30.17
N SER A 348 30.78 4.83 -30.52
CA SER A 348 31.32 6.09 -29.97
C SER A 348 31.05 6.24 -28.47
N ILE A 349 29.91 5.75 -28.00
CA ILE A 349 29.54 5.73 -26.57
C ILE A 349 30.29 4.60 -25.84
N ALA A 350 30.46 3.45 -26.49
CA ALA A 350 31.19 2.32 -25.93
C ALA A 350 32.64 2.65 -25.57
N ASP A 351 33.30 3.59 -26.27
CA ASP A 351 34.63 4.09 -25.90
C ASP A 351 34.69 4.60 -24.44
N PHE A 352 33.59 5.18 -23.92
CA PHE A 352 33.52 5.67 -22.55
C PHE A 352 33.42 4.54 -21.51
N LEU A 353 33.07 3.32 -21.92
CA LEU A 353 33.13 2.13 -21.06
C LEU A 353 34.57 1.70 -20.77
N ALA A 354 35.56 2.19 -21.54
CA ALA A 354 36.98 1.93 -21.26
C ALA A 354 37.56 2.84 -20.16
N ALA A 355 36.80 3.84 -19.69
CA ALA A 355 37.27 4.80 -18.69
C ALA A 355 37.51 4.14 -17.34
N GLU A 356 38.59 4.51 -16.64
CA GLU A 356 38.86 3.98 -15.29
C GLU A 356 37.89 4.50 -14.22
N ALA A 357 37.22 5.63 -14.50
CA ALA A 357 36.32 6.31 -13.56
C ALA A 357 34.93 5.68 -13.56
N LYS A 358 34.50 5.20 -12.38
CA LYS A 358 33.19 4.57 -12.18
C LYS A 358 31.99 5.38 -12.67
N ASP A 359 32.00 6.68 -12.42
CA ASP A 359 30.87 7.53 -12.79
C ASP A 359 30.71 7.61 -14.32
N ILE A 360 31.81 7.52 -15.08
CA ILE A 360 31.80 7.66 -16.55
C ILE A 360 31.23 6.40 -17.21
N TYR A 361 31.76 5.22 -16.90
CA TYR A 361 31.27 4.00 -17.53
C TYR A 361 29.85 3.62 -17.06
N VAL A 362 29.43 4.00 -15.84
CA VAL A 362 28.03 3.86 -15.39
C VAL A 362 27.10 4.82 -16.14
N SER A 363 27.50 6.07 -16.39
CA SER A 363 26.73 6.98 -17.23
C SER A 363 26.68 6.51 -18.69
N ALA A 364 27.76 5.90 -19.20
CA ALA A 364 27.79 5.34 -20.55
C ALA A 364 26.85 4.13 -20.69
N LEU A 365 26.82 3.26 -19.68
CA LEU A 365 25.84 2.18 -19.55
C LEU A 365 24.39 2.71 -19.62
N GLN A 366 24.05 3.71 -18.79
CA GLN A 366 22.70 4.28 -18.76
C GLN A 366 22.31 4.88 -20.11
N CYS A 367 23.26 5.53 -20.79
CA CYS A 367 23.07 6.07 -22.12
C CYS A 367 22.80 4.95 -23.15
N LEU A 368 23.59 3.87 -23.14
CA LEU A 368 23.40 2.72 -24.03
C LEU A 368 22.06 2.03 -23.80
N ILE A 369 21.67 1.79 -22.54
CA ILE A 369 20.36 1.20 -22.20
C ILE A 369 19.22 2.11 -22.69
N ALA A 370 19.29 3.42 -22.43
CA ALA A 370 18.27 4.36 -22.87
C ALA A 370 18.14 4.37 -24.40
N ILE A 371 19.26 4.36 -25.13
CA ILE A 371 19.25 4.27 -26.59
C ILE A 371 18.61 2.96 -27.04
N LEU A 372 18.99 1.82 -26.49
CA LEU A 372 18.42 0.53 -26.88
C LEU A 372 16.91 0.44 -26.62
N THR A 373 16.46 0.85 -25.42
CA THR A 373 15.06 0.72 -24.99
C THR A 373 14.14 1.72 -25.70
N GLU A 374 14.59 2.95 -25.94
CA GLU A 374 13.75 4.01 -26.50
C GLU A 374 13.87 4.13 -28.03
N SER A 375 15.00 3.76 -28.63
CA SER A 375 15.23 3.98 -30.08
C SER A 375 14.50 2.98 -30.97
N ILE A 376 14.14 1.81 -30.45
CA ILE A 376 13.43 0.76 -31.18
C ILE A 376 11.97 0.78 -30.72
N PRO A 377 10.99 1.25 -31.52
CA PRO A 377 9.59 1.16 -31.14
C PRO A 377 9.13 -0.29 -31.08
N ASP A 378 8.31 -0.66 -30.09
CA ASP A 378 7.80 -2.04 -29.96
C ASP A 378 7.00 -2.45 -31.21
N ALA A 379 6.29 -1.51 -31.85
CA ALA A 379 5.56 -1.74 -33.09
C ALA A 379 6.44 -2.22 -34.25
N TYR A 380 7.72 -1.85 -34.29
CA TYR A 380 8.64 -2.22 -35.38
C TYR A 380 9.25 -3.62 -35.20
N LEU A 381 9.10 -4.22 -34.02
CA LEU A 381 9.52 -5.60 -33.75
C LEU A 381 8.53 -6.63 -34.32
N LEU A 382 7.32 -6.19 -34.70
CA LEU A 382 6.28 -7.04 -35.29
C LEU A 382 6.64 -7.51 -36.70
N GLN A 383 6.16 -8.68 -37.10
CA GLN A 383 6.34 -9.16 -38.50
C GLN A 383 5.48 -8.33 -39.49
N PRO A 384 5.95 -8.15 -40.74
CA PRO A 384 5.27 -7.33 -41.73
C PRO A 384 3.94 -7.97 -42.14
N THR A 385 2.85 -7.48 -41.55
CA THR A 385 1.47 -7.87 -41.88
C THR A 385 0.68 -6.61 -42.25
N ALA A 386 -0.28 -6.73 -43.17
CA ALA A 386 -1.08 -5.61 -43.69
C ALA A 386 -1.84 -4.79 -42.61
N THR A 387 -2.03 -5.37 -41.41
CA THR A 387 -2.70 -4.76 -40.26
C THR A 387 -1.78 -3.94 -39.34
N ASN A 388 -0.46 -4.16 -39.39
CA ASN A 388 0.47 -3.63 -38.38
C ASN A 388 1.24 -2.39 -38.84
N GLY A 389 1.05 -1.93 -40.08
CA GLY A 389 1.69 -0.72 -40.61
C GLY A 389 3.20 -0.81 -40.83
N VAL A 390 3.81 -2.00 -40.70
CA VAL A 390 5.25 -2.24 -40.91
C VAL A 390 5.50 -2.70 -42.36
N THR A 391 6.36 -1.98 -43.08
CA THR A 391 6.82 -2.38 -44.41
C THR A 391 7.96 -3.40 -44.30
N PRO A 392 8.15 -4.27 -45.32
CA PRO A 392 9.25 -5.24 -45.32
C PRO A 392 10.62 -4.57 -45.20
N GLU A 393 10.79 -3.37 -45.77
CA GLU A 393 12.03 -2.59 -45.67
C GLU A 393 12.36 -2.20 -44.21
N ILE A 394 11.36 -1.79 -43.41
CA ILE A 394 11.58 -1.47 -41.99
C ILE A 394 12.01 -2.73 -41.23
N TYR A 395 11.37 -3.86 -41.52
CA TYR A 395 11.68 -5.12 -40.87
C TYR A 395 13.14 -5.56 -41.13
N GLU A 396 13.61 -5.44 -42.39
CA GLU A 396 15.00 -5.73 -42.75
C GLU A 396 15.99 -4.80 -42.05
N THR A 397 15.71 -3.49 -41.99
CA THR A 397 16.58 -2.54 -41.28
C THR A 397 16.67 -2.82 -39.78
N VAL A 398 15.59 -3.31 -39.16
CA VAL A 398 15.59 -3.71 -37.75
C VAL A 398 16.44 -4.97 -37.56
N ASP A 399 16.34 -5.96 -38.45
CA ASP A 399 17.19 -7.16 -38.39
C ASP A 399 18.68 -6.82 -38.54
N GLU A 400 19.03 -5.95 -39.50
CA GLU A 400 20.42 -5.48 -39.67
C GLU A 400 20.97 -4.83 -38.38
N VAL A 401 20.15 -3.99 -37.73
CA VAL A 401 20.52 -3.35 -36.45
C VAL A 401 20.64 -4.38 -35.32
N ILE A 402 19.75 -5.37 -35.24
CA ILE A 402 19.82 -6.45 -34.23
C ILE A 402 21.10 -7.25 -34.41
N THR A 403 21.40 -7.67 -35.63
CA THR A 403 22.63 -8.41 -35.95
C THR A 403 23.86 -7.57 -35.63
N PHE A 404 23.88 -6.28 -35.99
CA PHE A 404 24.97 -5.37 -35.62
C PHE A 404 25.16 -5.29 -34.11
N LEU A 405 24.08 -5.11 -33.33
CA LEU A 405 24.15 -5.01 -31.87
C LEU A 405 24.68 -6.31 -31.25
N ALA A 406 24.20 -7.47 -31.71
CA ALA A 406 24.66 -8.77 -31.24
C ALA A 406 26.16 -8.96 -31.53
N GLU A 407 26.59 -8.72 -32.76
CA GLU A 407 28.00 -8.84 -33.15
C GLU A 407 28.90 -7.85 -32.38
N PHE A 408 28.43 -6.62 -32.16
CA PHE A 408 29.18 -5.60 -31.43
C PHE A 408 29.33 -5.96 -29.95
N ILE A 409 28.27 -6.46 -29.31
CA ILE A 409 28.33 -6.93 -27.93
C ILE A 409 29.32 -8.09 -27.83
N GLU A 410 29.18 -9.11 -28.68
CA GLU A 410 30.01 -10.32 -28.66
C GLU A 410 31.50 -10.02 -28.92
N LYS A 411 31.81 -9.31 -30.01
CA LYS A 411 33.19 -9.17 -30.50
C LYS A 411 33.96 -8.02 -29.85
N GLU A 412 33.31 -6.90 -29.55
CA GLU A 412 33.97 -5.70 -29.00
C GLU A 412 33.71 -5.52 -27.50
N LEU A 413 32.46 -5.55 -27.03
CA LEU A 413 32.17 -5.27 -25.61
C LEU A 413 32.63 -6.38 -24.68
N LEU A 414 32.46 -7.66 -25.05
CA LEU A 414 32.99 -8.79 -24.27
C LEU A 414 34.51 -8.99 -24.42
N SER A 415 35.21 -8.08 -25.11
CA SER A 415 36.67 -8.13 -25.24
C SER A 415 37.39 -7.78 -23.94
N ILE A 416 38.66 -8.17 -23.84
CA ILE A 416 39.53 -7.93 -22.67
C ILE A 416 39.64 -6.43 -22.33
N LYS A 417 39.44 -5.54 -23.32
CA LYS A 417 39.52 -4.07 -23.13
C LYS A 417 38.57 -3.58 -22.04
N TYR A 418 37.38 -4.17 -21.91
CA TYR A 418 36.32 -3.70 -21.02
C TYR A 418 36.10 -4.60 -19.79
N GLN A 419 37.09 -5.40 -19.41
CA GLN A 419 36.96 -6.36 -18.29
C GLN A 419 36.55 -5.71 -16.96
N HIS A 420 36.92 -4.45 -16.72
CA HIS A 420 36.53 -3.72 -15.51
C HIS A 420 35.05 -3.31 -15.48
N ALA A 421 34.41 -3.23 -16.66
CA ALA A 421 33.02 -2.85 -16.86
C ALA A 421 32.14 -4.05 -17.30
N THR A 422 32.60 -5.29 -17.11
CA THR A 422 31.87 -6.50 -17.52
C THR A 422 30.49 -6.59 -16.87
N ARG A 423 30.35 -6.12 -15.63
CA ARG A 423 29.06 -6.05 -14.93
C ARG A 423 28.06 -5.18 -15.69
N GLU A 424 28.50 -3.99 -16.06
CA GLU A 424 27.71 -3.00 -16.80
C GLU A 424 27.37 -3.52 -18.20
N ILE A 425 28.30 -4.18 -18.89
CA ILE A 425 28.07 -4.77 -20.21
C ILE A 425 27.01 -5.88 -20.16
N LEU A 426 27.00 -6.72 -19.13
CA LEU A 426 25.95 -7.73 -18.94
C LEU A 426 24.58 -7.08 -18.70
N GLU A 427 24.53 -5.94 -18.01
CA GLU A 427 23.30 -5.16 -17.85
C GLU A 427 22.81 -4.60 -19.20
N VAL A 428 23.70 -4.12 -20.09
CA VAL A 428 23.34 -3.72 -21.47
C VAL A 428 22.77 -4.90 -22.25
N ALA A 429 23.44 -6.06 -22.22
CA ALA A 429 23.01 -7.24 -22.95
C ALA A 429 21.64 -7.73 -22.45
N THR A 430 21.41 -7.67 -21.14
CA THR A 430 20.12 -8.00 -20.50
C THR A 430 19.02 -7.05 -20.98
N ALA A 431 19.28 -5.74 -20.99
CA ALA A 431 18.33 -4.75 -21.51
C ALA A 431 18.03 -4.95 -23.00
N ALA A 432 19.04 -5.31 -23.81
CA ALA A 432 18.85 -5.61 -25.23
C ALA A 432 17.91 -6.79 -25.44
N VAL A 433 18.11 -7.90 -24.72
CA VAL A 433 17.24 -9.09 -24.83
C VAL A 433 15.80 -8.79 -24.35
N HIS A 434 15.62 -8.04 -23.26
CA HIS A 434 14.28 -7.63 -22.82
C HIS A 434 13.57 -6.74 -23.83
N LYS A 435 14.31 -5.89 -24.55
CA LYS A 435 13.73 -5.02 -25.56
C LYS A 435 13.39 -5.74 -26.84
N LEU A 436 14.30 -6.58 -27.35
CA LEU A 436 14.15 -7.30 -28.62
C LEU A 436 13.23 -8.52 -28.50
N ARG A 437 13.05 -9.02 -27.28
CA ARG A 437 12.20 -10.17 -26.96
C ARG A 437 12.50 -11.40 -27.83
N SER A 438 11.51 -11.94 -28.54
CA SER A 438 11.68 -13.10 -29.42
C SER A 438 12.56 -12.84 -30.64
N ARG A 439 12.71 -11.59 -31.08
CA ARG A 439 13.60 -11.20 -32.18
C ARG A 439 15.08 -11.27 -31.84
N ALA A 440 15.43 -11.44 -30.57
CA ALA A 440 16.82 -11.70 -30.16
C ALA A 440 17.32 -13.09 -30.64
N ASN A 441 16.42 -14.01 -30.99
CA ASN A 441 16.75 -15.32 -31.55
C ASN A 441 16.81 -15.24 -33.09
N PRO A 442 17.92 -15.63 -33.76
CA PRO A 442 19.07 -16.41 -33.25
C PRO A 442 20.32 -15.60 -32.87
N ASP A 443 20.36 -14.30 -33.15
CA ASP A 443 21.62 -13.53 -33.10
C ASP A 443 22.27 -13.49 -31.70
N PHE A 444 21.49 -13.50 -30.62
CA PHE A 444 22.02 -13.48 -29.25
C PHE A 444 22.46 -14.85 -28.71
N ILE A 445 22.34 -15.94 -29.48
CA ILE A 445 22.73 -17.30 -29.02
C ILE A 445 24.24 -17.39 -28.76
N ALA A 446 25.08 -16.76 -29.58
CA ALA A 446 26.53 -16.78 -29.39
C ALA A 446 26.97 -16.07 -28.09
N ILE A 447 26.26 -14.98 -27.74
CA ILE A 447 26.45 -14.27 -26.47
C ILE A 447 26.02 -15.16 -25.29
N LEU A 448 24.87 -15.84 -25.41
CA LEU A 448 24.38 -16.80 -24.42
C LEU A 448 25.37 -17.93 -24.18
N ASP A 449 25.96 -18.50 -25.22
CA ASP A 449 26.99 -19.55 -25.09
C ASP A 449 28.22 -19.03 -24.33
N THR A 450 28.68 -17.82 -24.65
CA THR A 450 29.85 -17.20 -24.02
C THR A 450 29.60 -16.94 -22.53
N VAL A 451 28.48 -16.27 -22.19
CA VAL A 451 28.12 -15.97 -20.79
C VAL A 451 27.80 -17.24 -20.01
N GLY A 452 27.14 -18.21 -20.64
CA GLY A 452 26.85 -19.52 -20.06
C GLY A 452 28.11 -20.33 -19.75
N GLN A 453 29.15 -20.23 -20.58
CA GLN A 453 30.46 -20.82 -20.31
C GLN A 453 31.17 -20.13 -19.14
N TRP A 454 31.14 -18.79 -19.07
CA TRP A 454 31.71 -18.06 -17.93
C TRP A 454 31.06 -18.46 -16.61
N ARG A 455 29.73 -18.62 -16.60
CA ARG A 455 28.99 -19.08 -15.42
C ARG A 455 29.25 -20.54 -15.07
N SER A 456 29.48 -21.39 -16.07
CA SER A 456 29.74 -22.84 -15.90
C SER A 456 31.19 -23.14 -15.49
N ASN A 457 32.12 -22.22 -15.69
CA ASN A 457 33.53 -22.42 -15.37
C ASN A 457 33.80 -22.25 -13.87
N GLU A 458 33.67 -23.35 -13.12
CA GLU A 458 33.87 -23.36 -11.65
C GLU A 458 35.33 -23.05 -11.23
N VAL A 459 36.30 -23.21 -12.14
CA VAL A 459 37.73 -23.07 -11.85
C VAL A 459 38.15 -21.60 -11.66
N GLU A 460 37.48 -20.68 -12.35
CA GLU A 460 37.84 -19.25 -12.36
C GLU A 460 36.98 -18.39 -11.43
N ASN A 461 35.92 -18.97 -10.83
CA ASN A 461 34.95 -18.31 -9.95
C ASN A 461 34.60 -16.89 -10.42
N PHE A 462 33.87 -16.80 -11.53
CA PHE A 462 33.49 -15.55 -12.15
C PHE A 462 32.80 -14.60 -11.13
N PRO A 463 33.32 -13.38 -10.93
CA PRO A 463 32.86 -12.49 -9.86
C PRO A 463 31.43 -11.95 -10.07
N HIS A 464 30.94 -11.94 -11.32
CA HIS A 464 29.63 -11.39 -11.71
C HIS A 464 28.62 -12.50 -12.06
N ASN A 465 28.61 -13.58 -11.29
CA ASN A 465 27.69 -14.70 -11.52
C ASN A 465 26.22 -14.27 -11.46
N LYS A 466 25.87 -13.29 -10.63
CA LYS A 466 24.50 -12.80 -10.53
C LYS A 466 24.06 -12.13 -11.84
N GLU A 467 24.88 -11.24 -12.37
CA GLU A 467 24.57 -10.52 -13.60
C GLU A 467 24.55 -11.45 -14.82
N ALA A 468 25.38 -12.50 -14.82
CA ALA A 468 25.30 -13.57 -15.81
C ALA A 468 24.01 -14.40 -15.69
N GLU A 469 23.58 -14.72 -14.47
CA GLU A 469 22.30 -15.40 -14.21
C GLU A 469 21.11 -14.52 -14.62
N ASP A 470 21.16 -13.21 -14.36
CA ASP A 470 20.14 -12.23 -14.76
C ASP A 470 20.02 -12.14 -16.30
N PHE A 471 21.15 -12.17 -17.02
CA PHE A 471 21.15 -12.24 -18.49
C PHE A 471 20.53 -13.54 -19.00
N ILE A 472 20.94 -14.70 -18.46
CA ILE A 472 20.39 -16.00 -18.84
C ILE A 472 18.89 -16.06 -18.52
N ALA A 473 18.46 -15.51 -17.38
CA ALA A 473 17.06 -15.37 -17.01
C ALA A 473 16.26 -14.56 -18.04
N ALA A 474 16.81 -13.43 -18.50
CA ALA A 474 16.21 -12.63 -19.56
C ALA A 474 16.11 -13.41 -20.89
N CYS A 475 17.13 -14.19 -21.26
CA CYS A 475 17.06 -15.08 -22.42
C CYS A 475 15.96 -16.13 -22.28
N VAL A 476 15.82 -16.77 -21.11
CA VAL A 476 14.76 -17.78 -20.87
C VAL A 476 13.36 -17.17 -21.00
N ALA A 477 13.14 -15.98 -20.44
CA ALA A 477 11.83 -15.32 -20.46
C ALA A 477 11.41 -14.84 -21.87
N ASN A 478 12.37 -14.40 -22.68
CA ASN A 478 12.10 -13.74 -23.97
C ASN A 478 12.30 -14.63 -25.20
N MET A 479 13.36 -15.45 -25.22
CA MET A 479 13.66 -16.39 -26.32
C MET A 479 13.00 -17.76 -26.11
N GLY A 480 12.62 -18.06 -24.87
CA GLY A 480 12.00 -19.31 -24.46
C GLY A 480 13.00 -20.37 -23.95
N PRO A 481 12.55 -21.28 -23.06
CA PRO A 481 13.42 -22.29 -22.46
C PRO A 481 14.01 -23.29 -23.45
N GLU A 482 13.30 -23.60 -24.55
CA GLU A 482 13.75 -24.58 -25.54
C GLU A 482 15.01 -24.12 -26.28
N VAL A 483 15.06 -22.83 -26.64
CA VAL A 483 16.20 -22.24 -27.34
C VAL A 483 17.40 -22.21 -26.39
N VAL A 484 17.20 -21.73 -25.16
CA VAL A 484 18.26 -21.66 -24.15
C VAL A 484 18.81 -23.05 -23.81
N LEU A 485 17.95 -24.05 -23.63
CA LEU A 485 18.37 -25.42 -23.30
C LEU A 485 19.02 -26.16 -24.47
N SER A 486 18.77 -25.74 -25.71
CA SER A 486 19.45 -26.32 -26.87
C SER A 486 20.92 -25.86 -26.98
N SER A 487 21.21 -24.62 -26.58
CA SER A 487 22.57 -24.07 -26.49
C SER A 487 23.26 -24.46 -25.18
N LEU A 488 22.57 -24.36 -24.04
CA LEU A 488 23.05 -24.70 -22.71
C LEU A 488 22.27 -25.89 -22.12
N PRO A 489 22.58 -27.14 -22.51
CA PRO A 489 21.88 -28.31 -21.97
C PRO A 489 22.15 -28.51 -20.48
N LEU A 490 21.15 -29.02 -19.75
CA LEU A 490 21.23 -29.30 -18.31
C LEU A 490 22.34 -30.29 -17.93
N ASN A 491 22.66 -31.24 -18.81
CA ASN A 491 23.73 -32.24 -18.64
C ASN A 491 23.72 -32.97 -17.28
N LEU A 492 22.54 -33.18 -16.68
CA LEU A 492 22.41 -33.82 -15.36
C LEU A 492 22.57 -35.35 -15.41
N THR A 493 22.38 -35.96 -16.59
CA THR A 493 22.44 -37.40 -16.82
C THR A 493 23.82 -37.88 -17.27
N ASN A 494 24.61 -37.02 -17.92
CA ASN A 494 25.93 -37.35 -18.47
C ASN A 494 27.05 -37.14 -17.45
N THR A 495 27.96 -38.10 -17.37
CA THR A 495 29.10 -38.14 -16.41
C THR A 495 30.43 -37.70 -17.03
N GLU A 496 30.42 -37.11 -18.22
CA GLU A 496 31.64 -36.66 -18.89
C GLU A 496 32.19 -35.38 -18.22
N LYS A 497 33.46 -35.40 -17.82
CA LYS A 497 34.15 -34.25 -17.19
C LYS A 497 34.22 -33.00 -18.08
N SER A 498 34.00 -33.14 -19.38
CA SER A 498 34.02 -32.05 -20.35
C SER A 498 32.72 -31.23 -20.39
N GLN A 499 31.65 -31.72 -19.76
CA GLN A 499 30.33 -31.09 -19.76
C GLN A 499 29.77 -31.10 -18.33
N PRO A 500 30.02 -30.04 -17.52
CA PRO A 500 29.52 -29.99 -16.15
C PRO A 500 27.98 -29.96 -16.11
N GLY A 501 27.40 -30.62 -15.13
CA GLY A 501 25.95 -30.60 -14.90
C GLY A 501 25.49 -29.23 -14.39
N ARG A 502 24.47 -28.65 -15.03
CA ARG A 502 23.97 -27.28 -14.77
C ARG A 502 22.76 -27.27 -13.83
N ALA A 503 22.89 -27.85 -12.64
CA ALA A 503 21.79 -27.88 -11.67
C ALA A 503 21.35 -26.47 -11.19
N TRP A 504 22.26 -25.50 -11.22
CA TRP A 504 21.99 -24.09 -10.90
C TRP A 504 20.98 -23.42 -11.86
N MET A 505 20.70 -24.02 -13.02
CA MET A 505 19.75 -23.50 -14.00
C MET A 505 18.30 -23.86 -13.66
N LEU A 506 18.04 -24.88 -12.82
CA LEU A 506 16.67 -25.26 -12.45
C LEU A 506 15.91 -24.12 -11.72
N PRO A 507 16.50 -23.42 -10.72
CA PRO A 507 15.85 -22.24 -10.13
C PRO A 507 15.61 -21.09 -11.13
N ILE A 508 16.54 -20.89 -12.07
CA ILE A 508 16.42 -19.83 -13.10
C ILE A 508 15.26 -20.13 -14.04
N LEU A 509 15.13 -21.38 -14.49
CA LEU A 509 13.99 -21.83 -15.29
C LEU A 509 12.68 -21.67 -14.53
N ARG A 510 12.66 -22.03 -13.24
CA ARG A 510 11.45 -21.91 -12.41
C ARG A 510 10.93 -20.48 -12.42
N ASP A 511 11.78 -19.49 -12.21
CA ASP A 511 11.30 -18.11 -12.00
C ASP A 511 10.97 -17.40 -13.34
N ASN A 512 11.60 -17.82 -14.45
CA ASN A 512 11.59 -17.06 -15.72
C ASN A 512 10.87 -17.73 -16.90
N VAL A 513 10.48 -19.00 -16.81
CA VAL A 513 9.73 -19.66 -17.90
C VAL A 513 8.33 -19.05 -18.03
N ARG A 514 8.01 -18.58 -19.24
CA ARG A 514 6.68 -18.09 -19.65
C ARG A 514 6.40 -18.57 -21.07
N CYS A 515 5.12 -18.80 -21.40
CA CYS A 515 4.68 -19.14 -22.75
C CYS A 515 5.48 -20.27 -23.42
N ALA A 516 5.79 -21.35 -22.68
CA ALA A 516 6.62 -22.46 -23.16
C ALA A 516 5.79 -23.63 -23.72
N SER A 517 6.42 -24.56 -24.43
CA SER A 517 5.80 -25.85 -24.80
C SER A 517 5.70 -26.77 -23.59
N LEU A 518 4.49 -27.24 -23.29
CA LEU A 518 4.26 -28.25 -22.28
C LEU A 518 4.75 -29.63 -22.75
N LYS A 519 4.74 -29.90 -24.05
CA LYS A 519 5.28 -31.14 -24.64
C LYS A 519 6.79 -31.25 -24.45
N TYR A 520 7.53 -30.13 -24.54
CA TYR A 520 8.96 -30.11 -24.25
C TYR A 520 9.24 -30.55 -22.81
N PHE A 521 8.46 -30.06 -21.85
CA PHE A 521 8.56 -30.49 -20.46
C PHE A 521 8.35 -32.01 -20.34
N GLN A 522 7.31 -32.57 -20.97
CA GLN A 522 7.02 -34.01 -20.91
C GLN A 522 8.11 -34.89 -21.53
N GLN A 523 8.74 -34.46 -22.63
CA GLN A 523 9.69 -35.28 -23.38
C GLN A 523 11.13 -35.16 -22.89
N GLN A 524 11.55 -33.97 -22.45
CA GLN A 524 12.96 -33.69 -22.14
C GLN A 524 13.22 -33.51 -20.64
N ILE A 525 12.27 -32.91 -19.90
CA ILE A 525 12.47 -32.54 -18.50
C ILE A 525 11.89 -33.60 -17.55
N LEU A 526 10.66 -34.06 -17.79
CA LEU A 526 9.97 -35.04 -16.95
C LEU A 526 10.72 -36.37 -16.79
N PRO A 527 11.35 -36.96 -17.83
CA PRO A 527 12.11 -38.21 -17.67
C PRO A 527 13.28 -38.12 -16.67
N LEU A 528 13.74 -36.91 -16.33
CA LEU A 528 14.74 -36.71 -15.29
C LEU A 528 14.23 -37.15 -13.91
N THR A 529 12.92 -37.01 -13.63
CA THR A 529 12.35 -37.46 -12.35
C THR A 529 12.43 -38.96 -12.20
N ASP A 530 12.18 -39.70 -13.28
CA ASP A 530 12.24 -41.16 -13.29
C ASP A 530 13.69 -41.63 -13.13
N PHE A 531 14.63 -41.03 -13.87
CA PHE A 531 16.05 -41.36 -13.78
C PHE A 531 16.63 -41.14 -12.37
N PHE A 532 16.35 -39.98 -11.76
CA PHE A 532 16.81 -39.71 -10.40
C PHE A 532 16.01 -40.49 -9.35
N GLY A 533 14.73 -40.76 -9.59
CA GLY A 533 13.89 -41.61 -8.76
C GLY A 533 14.41 -43.06 -8.68
N GLU A 534 14.79 -43.65 -9.81
CA GLU A 534 15.43 -44.97 -9.86
C GLU A 534 16.77 -44.99 -9.13
N LYS A 535 17.60 -43.95 -9.30
CA LYS A 535 18.88 -43.82 -8.57
C LYS A 535 18.68 -43.71 -7.07
N ILE A 536 17.64 -43.01 -6.62
CA ILE A 536 17.25 -42.92 -5.20
C ILE A 536 16.79 -44.30 -4.69
N ALA A 537 16.01 -45.04 -5.47
CA ALA A 537 15.53 -46.37 -5.12
C ALA A 537 16.66 -47.41 -5.05
N LEU A 538 17.67 -47.31 -5.91
CA LEU A 538 18.85 -48.19 -5.96
C LEU A 538 19.91 -47.84 -4.91
N ALA A 539 19.83 -46.68 -4.25
CA ALA A 539 20.81 -46.26 -3.25
C ALA A 539 20.68 -47.11 -1.97
N ALA A 540 21.72 -47.90 -1.66
CA ALA A 540 21.76 -48.77 -0.48
C ALA A 540 21.72 -48.01 0.87
N GLN A 541 22.12 -46.73 0.88
CA GLN A 541 22.00 -45.82 2.03
C GLN A 541 21.00 -44.70 1.72
N LYS A 542 19.84 -44.76 2.36
CA LYS A 542 18.75 -43.77 2.22
C LYS A 542 19.14 -42.35 2.68
N ASP A 543 20.19 -42.21 3.50
CA ASP A 543 20.64 -40.94 4.09
C ASP A 543 21.92 -40.35 3.46
N SER A 544 22.39 -40.89 2.33
CA SER A 544 23.55 -40.30 1.64
C SER A 544 23.27 -38.87 1.18
N MET A 545 24.27 -37.99 1.27
CA MET A 545 24.23 -36.62 0.73
C MET A 545 23.79 -36.62 -0.75
N HIS A 546 24.22 -37.61 -1.53
CA HIS A 546 23.83 -37.75 -2.94
C HIS A 546 22.33 -38.05 -3.11
N THR A 547 21.74 -38.87 -2.24
CA THR A 547 20.30 -39.17 -2.26
C THR A 547 19.48 -37.89 -2.00
N LYS A 548 19.92 -37.05 -1.05
CA LYS A 548 19.27 -35.76 -0.76
C LYS A 548 19.41 -34.77 -1.92
N ILE A 549 20.57 -34.74 -2.59
CA ILE A 549 20.77 -33.92 -3.79
C ILE A 549 19.85 -34.38 -4.92
N PHE A 550 19.75 -35.69 -5.18
CA PHE A 550 18.85 -36.20 -6.20
C PHE A 550 17.38 -35.93 -5.86
N GLN A 551 16.98 -36.06 -4.59
CA GLN A 551 15.62 -35.69 -4.17
C GLN A 551 15.36 -34.20 -4.41
N THR A 552 16.32 -33.33 -4.09
CA THR A 552 16.20 -31.88 -4.35
C THR A 552 16.05 -31.60 -5.85
N ILE A 553 16.77 -32.32 -6.71
CA ILE A 553 16.63 -32.19 -8.17
C ILE A 553 15.23 -32.64 -8.62
N VAL A 554 14.71 -33.76 -8.11
CA VAL A 554 13.35 -34.23 -8.42
C VAL A 554 12.31 -33.19 -8.00
N ASP A 555 12.41 -32.65 -6.78
CA ASP A 555 11.50 -31.63 -6.28
C ASP A 555 11.57 -30.35 -7.14
N GLN A 556 12.78 -29.90 -7.49
CA GLN A 556 12.99 -28.74 -8.37
C GLN A 556 12.46 -28.95 -9.78
N VAL A 557 12.54 -30.16 -10.33
CA VAL A 557 11.96 -30.49 -11.65
C VAL A 557 10.43 -30.41 -11.59
N TRP A 558 9.80 -30.90 -10.51
CA TRP A 558 8.36 -30.74 -10.32
C TRP A 558 7.97 -29.26 -10.14
N ASP A 559 8.76 -28.47 -9.44
CA ASP A 559 8.53 -27.02 -9.26
C ASP A 559 8.53 -26.23 -10.58
N LEU A 560 9.09 -26.79 -11.68
CA LEU A 560 9.01 -26.19 -13.01
C LEU A 560 7.61 -26.34 -13.65
N LEU A 561 6.86 -27.39 -13.32
CA LEU A 561 5.59 -27.72 -13.98
C LEU A 561 4.58 -26.56 -13.98
N PRO A 562 4.36 -25.81 -12.87
CA PRO A 562 3.45 -24.66 -12.89
C PRO A 562 3.84 -23.62 -13.93
N HIS A 563 5.13 -23.28 -14.06
CA HIS A 563 5.59 -22.23 -14.97
C HIS A 563 5.54 -22.67 -16.44
N PHE A 564 5.74 -23.96 -16.74
CA PHE A 564 5.44 -24.53 -18.06
C PHE A 564 3.93 -24.63 -18.35
N SER A 565 3.09 -24.50 -17.33
CA SER A 565 1.63 -24.44 -17.45
C SER A 565 1.13 -22.98 -17.54
N ASP A 566 2.01 -21.98 -17.51
CA ASP A 566 1.67 -20.57 -17.70
C ASP A 566 1.60 -20.24 -19.20
N LEU A 567 0.39 -20.04 -19.71
CA LEU A 567 0.06 -19.79 -21.12
C LEU A 567 0.78 -20.73 -22.14
N PRO A 568 0.63 -22.06 -22.03
CA PRO A 568 1.33 -23.01 -22.90
C PRO A 568 0.90 -22.88 -24.36
N ARG A 569 1.89 -22.86 -25.27
CA ARG A 569 1.67 -22.67 -26.73
C ARG A 569 0.96 -23.85 -27.39
N ASP A 570 1.14 -25.05 -26.86
CA ASP A 570 0.76 -26.33 -27.47
C ASP A 570 -0.23 -27.13 -26.61
N LEU A 571 -1.00 -26.45 -25.76
CA LEU A 571 -1.88 -27.08 -24.78
C LEU A 571 -2.77 -28.21 -25.33
N PRO A 572 -3.48 -28.05 -26.48
CA PRO A 572 -4.36 -29.10 -26.98
C PRO A 572 -3.61 -30.37 -27.38
N GLU A 573 -2.37 -30.24 -27.85
CA GLU A 573 -1.52 -31.36 -28.24
C GLU A 573 -0.81 -31.99 -27.04
N ALA A 574 -0.38 -31.17 -26.07
CA ALA A 574 0.43 -31.62 -24.95
C ALA A 574 -0.41 -32.17 -23.79
N PHE A 575 -1.56 -31.58 -23.48
CA PHE A 575 -2.41 -32.02 -22.38
C PHE A 575 -3.36 -33.15 -22.83
N THR A 576 -2.78 -34.34 -23.03
CA THR A 576 -3.48 -35.57 -23.42
C THR A 576 -4.19 -36.23 -22.24
N ASP A 577 -5.13 -37.15 -22.52
CA ASP A 577 -5.82 -37.91 -21.47
C ASP A 577 -4.85 -38.77 -20.64
N ASP A 578 -3.80 -39.30 -21.25
CA ASP A 578 -2.77 -40.08 -20.56
C ASP A 578 -1.99 -39.21 -19.57
N PHE A 579 -1.63 -37.99 -19.96
CA PHE A 579 -0.93 -37.06 -19.08
C PHE A 579 -1.82 -36.60 -17.93
N ALA A 580 -3.10 -36.29 -18.20
CA ALA A 580 -4.08 -35.97 -17.17
C ALA A 580 -4.29 -37.14 -16.19
N ALA A 581 -4.33 -38.38 -16.68
CA ALA A 581 -4.43 -39.58 -15.84
C ALA A 581 -3.17 -39.79 -14.99
N HIS A 582 -1.98 -39.52 -15.54
CA HIS A 582 -0.72 -39.57 -14.80
C HIS A 582 -0.70 -38.56 -13.65
N LEU A 583 -1.06 -37.30 -13.90
CA LEU A 583 -1.18 -36.26 -12.87
C LEU A 583 -2.24 -36.63 -11.81
N ALA A 584 -3.39 -37.17 -12.23
CA ALA A 584 -4.42 -37.64 -11.32
C ALA A 584 -3.91 -38.78 -10.41
N GLY A 585 -3.17 -39.74 -10.96
CA GLY A 585 -2.51 -40.80 -10.20
C GLY A 585 -1.54 -40.25 -9.14
N LEU A 586 -0.74 -39.25 -9.52
CA LEU A 586 0.20 -38.57 -8.61
C LEU A 586 -0.50 -37.80 -7.49
N LEU A 587 -1.64 -37.16 -7.77
CA LEU A 587 -2.45 -36.48 -6.74
C LEU A 587 -2.92 -37.45 -5.65
N TYR A 588 -3.25 -38.68 -6.01
CA TYR A 588 -3.64 -39.72 -5.06
C TYR A 588 -2.45 -40.31 -4.31
N SER A 589 -1.36 -40.61 -5.01
CA SER A 589 -0.21 -41.33 -4.43
C SER A 589 0.72 -40.46 -3.58
N ASN A 590 0.97 -39.21 -3.99
CA ASN A 590 1.98 -38.34 -3.39
C ASN A 590 1.36 -37.07 -2.79
N VAL A 591 1.35 -36.96 -1.45
CA VAL A 591 0.77 -35.81 -0.73
C VAL A 591 1.57 -34.52 -0.97
N ASP A 592 2.89 -34.60 -1.05
CA ASP A 592 3.77 -33.42 -1.20
C ASP A 592 3.63 -32.76 -2.58
N LEU A 593 3.39 -33.55 -3.63
CA LEU A 593 3.19 -33.04 -5.00
C LEU A 593 1.82 -32.39 -5.21
N ARG A 594 0.84 -32.59 -4.32
CA ARG A 594 -0.52 -32.04 -4.47
C ARG A 594 -0.51 -30.53 -4.66
N VAL A 595 0.33 -29.82 -3.91
CA VAL A 595 0.43 -28.36 -3.98
C VAL A 595 0.91 -27.92 -5.36
N VAL A 596 1.97 -28.54 -5.86
CA VAL A 596 2.60 -28.19 -7.14
C VAL A 596 1.67 -28.50 -8.31
N ILE A 597 1.06 -29.69 -8.33
CA ILE A 597 0.14 -30.11 -9.40
C ILE A 597 -1.12 -29.25 -9.40
N CYS A 598 -1.72 -28.97 -8.24
CA CYS A 598 -2.88 -28.08 -8.16
C CYS A 598 -2.54 -26.66 -8.63
N ASN A 599 -1.36 -26.13 -8.28
CA ASN A 599 -0.92 -24.83 -8.78
C ASN A 599 -0.75 -24.82 -10.31
N ALA A 600 -0.19 -25.89 -10.89
CA ALA A 600 -0.05 -26.03 -12.33
C ALA A 600 -1.40 -26.06 -13.06
N LEU A 601 -2.34 -26.90 -12.59
CA LEU A 601 -3.70 -26.99 -13.13
C LEU A 601 -4.44 -25.65 -13.00
N ARG A 602 -4.27 -24.95 -11.88
CA ARG A 602 -4.85 -23.63 -11.65
C ARG A 602 -4.27 -22.61 -12.65
N LEU A 603 -2.95 -22.48 -12.71
CA LEU A 603 -2.28 -21.47 -13.54
C LEU A 603 -2.57 -21.69 -15.02
N MET A 604 -2.72 -22.94 -15.45
CA MET A 604 -3.12 -23.31 -16.82
C MET A 604 -4.47 -22.70 -17.23
N VAL A 605 -5.44 -22.63 -16.32
CA VAL A 605 -6.75 -22.04 -16.61
C VAL A 605 -6.73 -20.52 -16.36
N GLU A 606 -6.17 -20.06 -15.24
CA GLU A 606 -6.14 -18.64 -14.89
C GLU A 606 -5.39 -17.80 -15.93
N SER A 607 -4.21 -18.24 -16.38
CA SER A 607 -3.42 -17.53 -17.39
C SER A 607 -4.18 -17.36 -18.71
N ASN A 608 -4.80 -18.43 -19.21
CA ASN A 608 -5.61 -18.40 -20.44
C ASN A 608 -6.88 -17.55 -20.26
N LEU A 609 -7.54 -17.58 -19.10
CA LEU A 609 -8.75 -16.81 -18.82
C LEU A 609 -8.47 -15.31 -18.68
N VAL A 610 -7.39 -14.95 -17.98
CA VAL A 610 -6.94 -13.55 -17.84
C VAL A 610 -6.56 -13.00 -19.22
N TYR A 611 -5.78 -13.73 -20.00
CA TYR A 611 -5.38 -13.31 -21.34
C TYR A 611 -6.59 -13.24 -22.30
N GLY A 612 -7.49 -14.23 -22.24
CA GLY A 612 -8.73 -14.27 -23.03
C GLY A 612 -9.70 -13.11 -22.75
N ASN A 613 -9.69 -12.56 -21.53
CA ASN A 613 -10.50 -11.42 -21.12
C ASN A 613 -9.83 -10.06 -21.36
N GLY A 614 -8.67 -10.02 -22.02
CA GLY A 614 -7.95 -8.78 -22.35
C GLY A 614 -6.81 -8.41 -21.40
N GLY A 615 -6.40 -9.29 -20.48
CA GLY A 615 -5.14 -9.12 -19.77
C GLY A 615 -3.97 -9.19 -20.75
N LEU A 616 -3.07 -8.18 -20.72
CA LEU A 616 -1.97 -8.00 -21.70
C LEU A 616 -2.44 -7.64 -23.13
N ALA A 617 -3.64 -7.08 -23.30
CA ALA A 617 -4.12 -6.63 -24.61
C ALA A 617 -3.29 -5.47 -25.21
N ASP A 618 -2.51 -4.76 -24.40
CA ASP A 618 -1.63 -3.67 -24.84
C ASP A 618 -0.32 -4.20 -25.46
N ASP A 619 0.02 -5.47 -25.24
CA ASP A 619 1.27 -6.07 -25.70
C ASP A 619 1.10 -6.76 -27.06
N LEU A 620 1.33 -6.00 -28.12
CA LEU A 620 1.15 -6.44 -29.51
C LEU A 620 2.08 -7.60 -29.91
N LEU A 621 3.24 -7.75 -29.26
CA LEU A 621 4.19 -8.83 -29.58
C LEU A 621 3.68 -10.20 -29.09
N ILE A 622 3.10 -10.23 -27.88
CA ILE A 622 2.52 -11.47 -27.32
C ILE A 622 1.29 -11.88 -28.13
N GLN A 623 0.48 -10.93 -28.59
CA GLN A 623 -0.66 -11.21 -29.47
C GLN A 623 -0.26 -11.84 -30.81
N GLN A 624 0.90 -11.46 -31.34
CA GLN A 624 1.42 -12.03 -32.56
C GLN A 624 1.90 -13.49 -32.36
N GLU A 625 2.60 -13.78 -31.26
CA GLU A 625 3.07 -15.13 -30.96
C GLU A 625 1.96 -16.07 -30.49
N PHE A 626 1.00 -15.54 -29.74
CA PHE A 626 -0.12 -16.27 -29.19
C PHE A 626 -1.41 -15.44 -29.27
N PRO A 627 -2.18 -15.59 -30.36
CA PRO A 627 -3.45 -14.89 -30.54
C PRO A 627 -4.46 -15.21 -29.43
N ILE A 628 -5.33 -14.23 -29.11
CA ILE A 628 -6.42 -14.38 -28.13
C ILE A 628 -7.36 -15.54 -28.52
N GLU A 629 -7.54 -15.79 -29.82
CA GLU A 629 -8.32 -16.92 -30.34
C GLU A 629 -7.77 -18.28 -29.87
N ASN A 630 -6.45 -18.44 -29.80
CA ASN A 630 -5.81 -19.66 -29.32
C ASN A 630 -6.03 -19.85 -27.81
N ALA A 631 -6.04 -18.76 -27.04
CA ALA A 631 -6.36 -18.78 -25.62
C ALA A 631 -7.81 -19.24 -25.38
N GLN A 632 -8.75 -18.75 -26.19
CA GLN A 632 -10.15 -19.18 -26.14
C GLN A 632 -10.31 -20.65 -26.55
N ALA A 633 -9.58 -21.10 -27.58
CA ALA A 633 -9.54 -22.51 -27.97
C ALA A 633 -8.99 -23.40 -26.84
N ASN A 634 -7.94 -22.96 -26.13
CA ASN A 634 -7.40 -23.63 -24.96
C ASN A 634 -8.44 -23.74 -23.84
N ILE A 635 -9.18 -22.67 -23.53
CA ILE A 635 -10.25 -22.69 -22.53
C ILE A 635 -11.33 -23.70 -22.91
N ASN A 636 -11.78 -23.71 -24.17
CA ASN A 636 -12.78 -24.66 -24.67
C ASN A 636 -12.29 -26.11 -24.56
N TYR A 637 -11.01 -26.36 -24.84
CA TYR A 637 -10.40 -27.68 -24.68
C TYR A 637 -10.36 -28.11 -23.20
N LEU A 638 -9.91 -27.23 -22.30
CA LEU A 638 -9.90 -27.50 -20.86
C LEU A 638 -11.31 -27.71 -20.28
N ALA A 639 -12.29 -26.97 -20.77
CA ALA A 639 -13.70 -27.11 -20.40
C ALA A 639 -14.22 -28.53 -20.69
N SER A 640 -13.82 -29.14 -21.82
CA SER A 640 -14.20 -30.52 -22.16
C SER A 640 -13.64 -31.58 -21.18
N LYS A 641 -12.52 -31.29 -20.51
CA LYS A 641 -11.88 -32.18 -19.53
C LYS A 641 -12.20 -31.82 -18.08
N ALA A 642 -12.87 -30.68 -17.84
CA ALA A 642 -13.11 -30.13 -16.52
C ALA A 642 -13.90 -31.08 -15.60
N SER A 643 -14.90 -31.80 -16.12
CA SER A 643 -15.73 -32.73 -15.35
C SER A 643 -14.91 -33.87 -14.71
N ASN A 644 -13.96 -34.43 -15.46
CA ASN A 644 -13.08 -35.49 -14.98
C ASN A 644 -12.07 -34.96 -13.94
N ILE A 645 -11.47 -33.79 -14.21
CA ILE A 645 -10.52 -33.14 -13.31
C ILE A 645 -11.20 -32.76 -11.98
N LEU A 646 -12.39 -32.16 -12.03
CA LEU A 646 -13.18 -31.83 -10.84
C LEU A 646 -13.52 -33.07 -10.02
N SER A 647 -13.88 -34.18 -10.67
CA SER A 647 -14.13 -35.46 -9.98
C SER A 647 -12.89 -35.94 -9.20
N VAL A 648 -11.70 -35.83 -9.79
CA VAL A 648 -10.43 -36.14 -9.10
C VAL A 648 -10.19 -35.17 -7.95
N LEU A 649 -10.34 -33.86 -8.19
CA LEU A 649 -10.14 -32.83 -7.17
C LEU A 649 -11.10 -32.99 -5.98
N PHE A 650 -12.36 -33.39 -6.18
CA PHE A 650 -13.31 -33.65 -5.11
C PHE A 650 -12.92 -34.85 -4.23
N ASN A 651 -12.38 -35.90 -4.84
CA ASN A 651 -11.85 -37.05 -4.09
C ASN A 651 -10.57 -36.68 -3.32
N VAL A 652 -9.67 -35.91 -3.95
CA VAL A 652 -8.46 -35.39 -3.29
C VAL A 652 -8.84 -34.45 -2.14
N PHE A 653 -9.84 -33.60 -2.33
CA PHE A 653 -10.40 -32.72 -1.30
C PHE A 653 -10.93 -33.53 -0.11
N SER A 654 -11.64 -34.63 -0.37
CA SER A 654 -12.17 -35.52 0.67
C SER A 654 -11.09 -36.30 1.42
N SER A 655 -9.94 -36.56 0.78
CA SER A 655 -8.80 -37.25 1.39
C SER A 655 -7.75 -36.31 2.03
N THR A 656 -7.92 -34.99 1.91
CA THR A 656 -6.98 -33.99 2.43
C THR A 656 -7.47 -33.41 3.74
N MET A 657 -6.55 -33.14 4.67
CA MET A 657 -6.89 -32.56 5.96
C MET A 657 -7.52 -31.15 5.81
N PRO A 658 -8.50 -30.77 6.66
CA PRO A 658 -9.18 -29.47 6.57
C PRO A 658 -8.28 -28.24 6.60
N GLU A 659 -7.11 -28.32 7.24
CA GLU A 659 -6.17 -27.22 7.39
C GLU A 659 -5.37 -26.91 6.11
N THR A 660 -5.07 -27.94 5.31
CA THR A 660 -4.20 -27.80 4.12
C THR A 660 -4.97 -27.78 2.81
N ARG A 661 -6.30 -27.98 2.82
CA ARG A 661 -7.10 -28.10 1.58
C ARG A 661 -7.40 -26.80 0.82
N SER A 662 -6.91 -25.61 1.25
CA SER A 662 -7.20 -24.32 0.60
C SER A 662 -6.83 -24.29 -0.88
N PHE A 663 -5.63 -24.76 -1.21
CA PHE A 663 -5.14 -24.77 -2.60
C PHE A 663 -5.99 -25.65 -3.52
N VAL A 664 -6.60 -26.72 -2.99
CA VAL A 664 -7.52 -27.59 -3.73
C VAL A 664 -8.82 -26.85 -4.02
N VAL A 665 -9.36 -26.10 -3.04
CA VAL A 665 -10.57 -25.27 -3.23
C VAL A 665 -10.34 -24.17 -4.26
N GLU A 666 -9.18 -23.52 -4.21
CA GLU A 666 -8.78 -22.51 -5.20
C GLU A 666 -8.75 -23.11 -6.62
N THR A 667 -8.16 -24.30 -6.77
CA THR A 667 -8.13 -25.02 -8.05
C THR A 667 -9.55 -25.40 -8.51
N ILE A 668 -10.38 -25.93 -7.60
CA ILE A 668 -11.79 -26.26 -7.89
C ILE A 668 -12.55 -25.02 -8.39
N ASN A 669 -12.42 -23.87 -7.73
CA ASN A 669 -13.11 -22.64 -8.13
C ASN A 669 -12.77 -22.21 -9.55
N VAL A 670 -11.51 -22.35 -9.96
CA VAL A 670 -11.05 -22.00 -11.31
C VAL A 670 -11.63 -22.95 -12.36
N TYR A 671 -11.67 -24.26 -12.09
CA TYR A 671 -12.31 -25.21 -13.01
C TYR A 671 -13.84 -25.09 -13.05
N LEU A 672 -14.47 -24.63 -11.96
CA LEU A 672 -15.91 -24.33 -11.93
C LEU A 672 -16.29 -23.11 -12.79
N GLN A 673 -15.34 -22.22 -13.11
CA GLN A 673 -15.58 -21.08 -14.01
C GLN A 673 -15.65 -21.49 -15.49
N ILE A 674 -14.94 -22.55 -15.88
CA ILE A 674 -14.80 -22.96 -17.29
C ILE A 674 -15.70 -24.14 -17.69
N ILE A 675 -16.20 -24.91 -16.72
CA ILE A 675 -17.01 -26.11 -17.00
C ILE A 675 -18.30 -25.75 -17.76
N PRO A 676 -18.71 -26.54 -18.79
CA PRO A 676 -20.00 -26.35 -19.44
C PRO A 676 -21.18 -26.46 -18.47
N GLN A 677 -22.17 -25.59 -18.63
CA GLN A 677 -23.33 -25.49 -17.72
C GLN A 677 -24.10 -26.81 -17.55
N ALA A 678 -24.22 -27.61 -18.62
CA ALA A 678 -24.89 -28.92 -18.57
C ALA A 678 -24.11 -29.94 -17.72
N ASP A 679 -22.79 -29.97 -17.86
CA ASP A 679 -21.93 -30.87 -17.09
C ASP A 679 -21.82 -30.43 -15.63
N LEU A 680 -21.88 -29.12 -15.38
CA LEU A 680 -21.93 -28.55 -14.03
C LEU A 680 -23.18 -28.99 -13.28
N GLN A 681 -24.35 -28.98 -13.93
CA GLN A 681 -25.58 -29.49 -13.35
C GLN A 681 -25.46 -30.97 -12.96
N VAL A 682 -24.96 -31.83 -13.87
CA VAL A 682 -24.75 -33.26 -13.58
C VAL A 682 -23.78 -33.46 -12.42
N THR A 683 -22.71 -32.67 -12.39
CA THR A 683 -21.71 -32.71 -11.31
C THR A 683 -22.31 -32.27 -9.98
N PHE A 684 -23.11 -31.21 -9.99
CA PHE A 684 -23.84 -30.72 -8.83
C PHE A 684 -24.83 -31.75 -8.29
N ASP A 685 -25.62 -32.38 -9.16
CA ASP A 685 -26.58 -33.42 -8.78
C ASP A 685 -25.88 -34.64 -8.14
N LYS A 686 -24.70 -35.02 -8.66
CA LYS A 686 -23.87 -36.08 -8.05
C LYS A 686 -23.39 -35.70 -6.65
N VAL A 687 -22.90 -34.47 -6.46
CA VAL A 687 -22.45 -33.98 -5.14
C VAL A 687 -23.62 -33.92 -4.16
N CYS A 688 -24.79 -33.43 -4.59
CA CYS A 688 -26.02 -33.41 -3.79
C CYS A 688 -26.50 -34.83 -3.43
N GLY A 689 -26.41 -35.78 -4.37
CA GLY A 689 -26.73 -37.18 -4.12
C GLY A 689 -25.79 -37.84 -3.12
N LEU A 690 -24.48 -37.53 -3.18
CA LEU A 690 -23.49 -37.98 -2.19
C LEU A 690 -23.71 -37.33 -0.83
N LEU A 691 -24.05 -36.04 -0.79
CA LEU A 691 -24.40 -35.33 0.44
C LEU A 691 -25.61 -36.00 1.11
N LYS A 692 -26.68 -36.28 0.35
CA LYS A 692 -27.86 -36.95 0.87
C LYS A 692 -27.54 -38.33 1.44
N LYS A 693 -26.77 -39.14 0.70
CA LYS A 693 -26.32 -40.46 1.19
C LYS A 693 -25.50 -40.35 2.48
N ALA A 694 -24.55 -39.42 2.54
CA ALA A 694 -23.75 -39.19 3.73
C ALA A 694 -24.60 -38.77 4.93
N LEU A 695 -25.62 -37.91 4.72
CA LEU A 695 -26.56 -37.52 5.77
C LEU A 695 -27.42 -38.70 6.23
N ASP A 696 -27.93 -39.51 5.31
CA ASP A 696 -28.73 -40.70 5.63
C ASP A 696 -27.88 -41.73 6.43
N ASP A 697 -26.63 -41.97 6.02
CA ASP A 697 -25.70 -42.89 6.68
C ASP A 697 -25.33 -42.41 8.09
N GLU A 698 -25.09 -41.11 8.27
CA GLU A 698 -24.75 -40.49 9.56
C GLU A 698 -25.91 -40.51 10.57
N VAL A 699 -27.17 -40.51 10.12
CA VAL A 699 -28.34 -40.67 10.98
C VAL A 699 -28.41 -42.09 11.58
N THR A 700 -27.87 -43.09 10.87
CA THR A 700 -27.80 -44.49 11.32
C THR A 700 -26.64 -44.80 12.28
N GLU A 701 -25.53 -44.04 12.23
CA GLU A 701 -24.34 -44.28 13.06
C GLU A 701 -24.25 -43.31 14.27
N GLN A 702 -24.82 -43.69 15.42
CA GLN A 702 -24.89 -42.82 16.62
C GLN A 702 -23.57 -42.68 17.43
N VAL A 703 -22.42 -43.15 16.96
CA VAL A 703 -21.15 -43.02 17.72
C VAL A 703 -20.01 -42.49 16.86
N PRO A 704 -19.61 -41.21 17.02
CA PRO A 704 -18.37 -40.74 16.43
C PRO A 704 -17.19 -41.44 17.12
N LYS A 705 -16.50 -42.32 16.40
CA LYS A 705 -15.20 -42.87 16.83
C LYS A 705 -14.20 -41.71 16.89
N LYS A 706 -13.65 -41.44 18.09
CA LYS A 706 -12.57 -40.44 18.27
C LYS A 706 -11.40 -40.75 17.34
N GLY A 707 -11.11 -39.82 16.41
CA GLY A 707 -10.03 -39.94 15.42
C GLY A 707 -10.47 -40.29 13.99
N ALA A 708 -11.76 -40.28 13.67
CA ALA A 708 -12.25 -40.43 12.29
C ALA A 708 -11.97 -39.18 11.42
N PRO A 709 -11.83 -39.34 10.08
CA PRO A 709 -11.78 -38.22 9.13
C PRO A 709 -12.97 -37.26 9.29
N PRO A 710 -12.88 -36.02 8.79
CA PRO A 710 -14.01 -35.09 8.82
C PRO A 710 -15.27 -35.76 8.27
N GLN A 711 -16.41 -35.53 8.92
CA GLN A 711 -17.72 -36.04 8.50
C GLN A 711 -17.91 -35.80 7.00
N LEU A 712 -18.25 -36.86 6.27
CA LEU A 712 -18.38 -36.81 4.82
C LEU A 712 -19.50 -35.84 4.41
N SER A 713 -20.54 -35.70 5.22
CA SER A 713 -21.60 -34.70 5.01
C SER A 713 -21.05 -33.27 5.00
N VAL A 714 -20.12 -32.96 5.91
CA VAL A 714 -19.52 -31.62 6.07
C VAL A 714 -18.60 -31.28 4.90
N THR A 715 -17.80 -32.24 4.41
CA THR A 715 -16.95 -32.02 3.24
C THR A 715 -17.76 -31.85 1.96
N MET A 716 -18.82 -32.64 1.76
CA MET A 716 -19.72 -32.46 0.63
C MET A 716 -20.46 -31.13 0.68
N MET A 717 -20.85 -30.66 1.86
CA MET A 717 -21.47 -29.34 2.03
C MET A 717 -20.50 -28.19 1.71
N ASP A 718 -19.21 -28.33 2.06
CA ASP A 718 -18.19 -27.36 1.64
C ASP A 718 -18.08 -27.30 0.10
N LEU A 719 -18.16 -28.45 -0.59
CA LEU A 719 -18.19 -28.47 -2.05
C LEU A 719 -19.45 -27.78 -2.61
N VAL A 720 -20.63 -28.05 -2.06
CA VAL A 720 -21.88 -27.36 -2.44
C VAL A 720 -21.75 -25.84 -2.27
N VAL A 721 -21.16 -25.37 -1.17
CA VAL A 721 -20.92 -23.93 -0.94
C VAL A 721 -19.96 -23.35 -1.97
N THR A 722 -18.91 -24.07 -2.37
CA THR A 722 -17.98 -23.60 -3.42
C THR A 722 -18.63 -23.56 -4.80
N MET A 723 -19.52 -24.52 -5.10
CA MET A 723 -20.24 -24.59 -6.36
C MET A 723 -21.31 -23.51 -6.48
N ALA A 724 -21.96 -23.11 -5.37
CA ALA A 724 -23.14 -22.23 -5.32
C ALA A 724 -23.07 -20.97 -6.19
N LYS A 725 -21.87 -20.37 -6.34
CA LYS A 725 -21.67 -19.18 -7.17
C LYS A 725 -21.80 -19.45 -8.69
N TYR A 726 -21.45 -20.65 -9.14
CA TYR A 726 -21.28 -20.96 -10.56
C TYR A 726 -22.44 -21.77 -11.16
N VAL A 727 -23.33 -22.32 -10.32
CA VAL A 727 -24.40 -23.24 -10.74
C VAL A 727 -25.48 -22.50 -11.56
N PRO A 728 -26.05 -23.13 -12.61
CA PRO A 728 -27.17 -22.57 -13.37
C PRO A 728 -28.48 -22.49 -12.56
N GLU A 729 -29.44 -21.70 -13.06
CA GLU A 729 -30.74 -21.45 -12.43
C GLU A 729 -31.57 -22.72 -12.18
N SER A 730 -31.39 -23.76 -13.01
CA SER A 730 -32.09 -25.05 -12.88
C SER A 730 -31.83 -25.72 -11.52
N CYS A 731 -30.68 -25.48 -10.91
CA CYS A 731 -30.27 -26.11 -9.65
C CYS A 731 -30.63 -25.28 -8.41
N TYR A 732 -31.11 -24.04 -8.55
CA TYR A 732 -31.40 -23.17 -7.41
C TYR A 732 -32.47 -23.76 -6.49
N ASN A 733 -33.49 -24.42 -7.06
CA ASN A 733 -34.48 -25.19 -6.28
C ASN A 733 -33.82 -26.22 -5.36
N ALA A 734 -32.83 -26.97 -5.86
CA ALA A 734 -32.12 -27.96 -5.09
C ALA A 734 -31.23 -27.32 -4.00
N LEU A 735 -30.56 -26.20 -4.31
CA LEU A 735 -29.80 -25.43 -3.33
C LEU A 735 -30.69 -24.90 -2.18
N PHE A 736 -31.87 -24.36 -2.49
CA PHE A 736 -32.81 -23.88 -1.48
C PHE A 736 -33.42 -25.04 -0.68
N ALA A 737 -33.70 -26.19 -1.30
CA ALA A 737 -34.14 -27.38 -0.57
C ALA A 737 -33.05 -27.91 0.38
N ILE A 738 -31.78 -27.90 -0.04
CA ILE A 738 -30.63 -28.23 0.82
C ILE A 738 -30.51 -27.21 1.95
N PHE A 739 -30.67 -25.91 1.66
CA PHE A 739 -30.67 -24.86 2.68
C PHE A 739 -31.76 -25.10 3.73
N SER A 740 -33.03 -25.25 3.34
CA SER A 740 -34.15 -25.45 4.28
C SER A 740 -33.99 -26.73 5.11
N SER A 741 -33.51 -27.82 4.50
CA SER A 741 -33.30 -29.09 5.21
C SER A 741 -32.09 -29.09 6.14
N THR A 742 -31.01 -28.38 5.82
CA THR A 742 -29.78 -28.38 6.62
C THR A 742 -29.75 -27.32 7.71
N VAL A 743 -30.44 -26.19 7.53
CA VAL A 743 -30.53 -25.14 8.58
C VAL A 743 -31.34 -25.60 9.79
N THR A 744 -32.35 -26.45 9.56
CA THR A 744 -33.21 -27.01 10.62
C THR A 744 -32.53 -28.11 11.46
N MET A 745 -31.37 -28.62 11.02
CA MET A 745 -30.59 -29.65 11.73
C MET A 745 -29.81 -29.06 12.93
N THR A 746 -30.47 -28.98 14.07
CA THR A 746 -29.90 -28.45 15.34
C THR A 746 -28.69 -29.22 15.88
N GLN A 747 -28.56 -30.50 15.55
CA GLN A 747 -27.49 -31.37 16.07
C GLN A 747 -26.13 -31.12 15.42
N ASN A 748 -26.10 -30.51 14.22
CA ASN A 748 -24.88 -30.32 13.44
C ASN A 748 -24.59 -28.83 13.20
N ALA A 749 -24.05 -28.13 14.20
CA ALA A 749 -23.70 -26.70 14.12
C ALA A 749 -22.78 -26.36 12.92
N MET A 750 -21.89 -27.29 12.55
CA MET A 750 -20.99 -27.15 11.39
C MET A 750 -21.72 -27.18 10.04
N MET A 751 -22.83 -27.92 9.94
CA MET A 751 -23.68 -27.95 8.75
C MET A 751 -24.51 -26.67 8.64
N GLN A 752 -25.13 -26.26 9.74
CA GLN A 752 -25.92 -25.03 9.81
C GLN A 752 -25.10 -23.80 9.41
N LYS A 753 -23.84 -23.69 9.87
CA LYS A 753 -22.91 -22.61 9.48
C LYS A 753 -22.65 -22.58 7.97
N ARG A 754 -22.52 -23.74 7.32
CA ARG A 754 -22.26 -23.84 5.87
C ARG A 754 -23.51 -23.58 5.05
N ALA A 755 -24.67 -24.00 5.54
CA ALA A 755 -25.95 -23.70 4.90
C ALA A 755 -26.15 -22.19 4.73
N PHE A 756 -25.90 -21.38 5.76
CA PHE A 756 -25.97 -19.91 5.63
C PHE A 756 -24.96 -19.35 4.62
N ARG A 757 -23.78 -19.96 4.48
CA ARG A 757 -22.79 -19.54 3.46
C ARG A 757 -23.26 -19.80 2.03
N VAL A 758 -24.18 -20.74 1.79
CA VAL A 758 -24.77 -20.94 0.46
C VAL A 758 -25.44 -19.67 -0.03
N ILE A 759 -26.23 -19.00 0.83
CA ILE A 759 -26.89 -17.73 0.49
C ILE A 759 -25.86 -16.63 0.21
N THR A 760 -24.86 -16.48 1.09
CA THR A 760 -23.78 -15.50 0.88
C THR A 760 -23.02 -15.73 -0.43
N LYS A 761 -22.76 -17.00 -0.79
CA LYS A 761 -22.05 -17.33 -2.03
C LYS A 761 -22.91 -17.17 -3.27
N LEU A 762 -24.21 -17.49 -3.17
CA LEU A 762 -25.17 -17.28 -4.24
C LEU A 762 -25.33 -15.77 -4.54
N SER A 763 -25.30 -14.91 -3.52
CA SER A 763 -25.36 -13.45 -3.71
C SER A 763 -24.13 -12.83 -4.38
N GLU A 764 -23.03 -13.57 -4.57
CA GLU A 764 -21.88 -13.09 -5.34
C GLU A 764 -22.11 -13.14 -6.86
N ALA A 765 -23.19 -13.80 -7.32
CA ALA A 765 -23.58 -13.88 -8.72
C ALA A 765 -24.86 -13.07 -8.98
N GLU A 766 -24.91 -12.34 -10.11
CA GLU A 766 -26.08 -11.51 -10.47
C GLU A 766 -27.36 -12.34 -10.66
N THR A 767 -27.26 -13.50 -11.30
CA THR A 767 -28.38 -14.46 -11.42
C THR A 767 -28.82 -15.00 -10.06
N GLY A 768 -27.88 -15.11 -9.12
CA GLY A 768 -28.14 -15.54 -7.75
C GLY A 768 -28.89 -14.50 -6.93
N GLU A 769 -28.58 -13.21 -7.05
CA GLU A 769 -29.36 -12.13 -6.41
C GLU A 769 -30.83 -12.15 -6.90
N ASN A 770 -31.07 -12.31 -8.20
CA ASN A 770 -32.42 -12.42 -8.76
C ASN A 770 -33.18 -13.65 -8.23
N ALA A 771 -32.50 -14.80 -8.14
CA ALA A 771 -33.09 -16.01 -7.60
C ALA A 771 -33.44 -15.88 -6.11
N ILE A 772 -32.57 -15.25 -5.31
CA ILE A 772 -32.87 -14.97 -3.90
C ILE A 772 -34.14 -14.12 -3.78
N GLY A 773 -34.34 -13.14 -4.66
CA GLY A 773 -35.58 -12.36 -4.73
C GLY A 773 -36.82 -13.19 -5.05
N GLN A 774 -36.72 -14.19 -5.95
CA GLN A 774 -37.86 -15.08 -6.29
C GLN A 774 -38.26 -16.02 -5.15
N TYR A 775 -37.29 -16.53 -4.39
CA TYR A 775 -37.51 -17.47 -3.28
C TYR A 775 -37.57 -16.79 -1.91
N ILE A 776 -37.62 -15.45 -1.87
CA ILE A 776 -37.48 -14.64 -0.66
C ILE A 776 -38.44 -15.08 0.46
N GLY A 777 -39.72 -15.29 0.15
CA GLY A 777 -40.72 -15.64 1.17
C GLY A 777 -40.46 -16.99 1.87
N GLU A 778 -39.89 -17.96 1.16
CA GLU A 778 -39.52 -19.25 1.77
C GLU A 778 -38.26 -19.10 2.64
N ILE A 779 -37.29 -18.30 2.19
CA ILE A 779 -36.06 -18.00 2.93
C ILE A 779 -36.40 -17.24 4.24
N GLU A 780 -37.29 -16.25 4.17
CA GLU A 780 -37.78 -15.49 5.32
C GLU A 780 -38.44 -16.40 6.34
N ARG A 781 -39.36 -17.27 5.90
CA ARG A 781 -40.03 -18.25 6.77
C ARG A 781 -39.01 -19.13 7.49
N VAL A 782 -38.08 -19.72 6.75
CA VAL A 782 -37.04 -20.60 7.32
C VAL A 782 -36.17 -19.84 8.30
N LEU A 783 -35.78 -18.59 8.01
CA LEU A 783 -35.00 -17.77 8.93
C LEU A 783 -35.79 -17.48 10.21
N VAL A 784 -37.05 -17.07 10.12
CA VAL A 784 -37.88 -16.79 11.31
C VAL A 784 -38.06 -18.04 12.17
N GLU A 785 -38.36 -19.20 11.56
CA GLU A 785 -38.52 -20.48 12.27
C GLU A 785 -37.23 -20.94 12.97
N THR A 786 -36.07 -20.63 12.39
CA THR A 786 -34.76 -21.11 12.86
C THR A 786 -34.08 -20.18 13.86
N THR A 787 -34.74 -19.07 14.24
CA THR A 787 -34.24 -18.08 15.21
C THR A 787 -33.87 -18.72 16.55
N ASN A 788 -34.72 -19.61 17.07
CA ASN A 788 -34.52 -20.27 18.36
C ASN A 788 -33.63 -21.52 18.29
N SER A 789 -33.37 -22.02 17.09
CA SER A 789 -32.66 -23.29 16.85
C SER A 789 -31.24 -23.08 16.30
N THR A 790 -30.82 -21.84 16.09
CA THR A 790 -29.48 -21.51 15.57
C THR A 790 -28.40 -21.60 16.65
N HIS A 791 -27.35 -22.38 16.39
CA HIS A 791 -26.19 -22.52 17.27
C HIS A 791 -25.32 -21.26 17.26
N THR A 792 -24.68 -20.94 18.40
CA THR A 792 -23.81 -19.76 18.58
C THR A 792 -22.69 -19.68 17.54
N SER A 793 -22.08 -20.81 17.17
CA SER A 793 -21.01 -20.88 16.17
C SER A 793 -21.46 -20.62 14.72
N ALA A 794 -22.75 -20.76 14.42
CA ALA A 794 -23.35 -20.49 13.12
C ALA A 794 -23.92 -19.06 13.00
N ARG A 795 -24.10 -18.36 14.13
CA ARG A 795 -24.74 -17.05 14.20
C ARG A 795 -24.07 -15.98 13.33
N ALA A 796 -22.75 -15.92 13.30
CA ALA A 796 -22.04 -14.97 12.42
C ALA A 796 -22.34 -15.21 10.93
N ALA A 797 -22.42 -16.48 10.50
CA ALA A 797 -22.75 -16.81 9.11
C ALA A 797 -24.22 -16.50 8.80
N ARG A 798 -25.12 -16.71 9.77
CA ARG A 798 -26.54 -16.34 9.67
C ARG A 798 -26.74 -14.85 9.49
N LEU A 799 -26.09 -14.03 10.34
CA LEU A 799 -26.17 -12.56 10.26
C LEU A 799 -25.61 -12.05 8.93
N ALA A 800 -24.51 -12.65 8.44
CA ALA A 800 -23.97 -12.33 7.13
C ALA A 800 -24.97 -12.66 6.00
N ALA A 801 -25.62 -13.84 6.03
CA ALA A 801 -26.66 -14.18 5.06
C ALA A 801 -27.84 -13.21 5.10
N MET A 802 -28.31 -12.84 6.30
CA MET A 802 -29.38 -11.85 6.48
C MET A 802 -29.03 -10.48 5.90
N LEU A 803 -27.76 -10.07 5.96
CA LEU A 803 -27.31 -8.79 5.40
C LEU A 803 -27.57 -8.70 3.90
N TYR A 804 -27.24 -9.77 3.15
CA TYR A 804 -27.50 -9.84 1.71
C TYR A 804 -28.99 -9.93 1.40
N ILE A 805 -29.74 -10.70 2.19
CA ILE A 805 -31.20 -10.83 2.04
C ILE A 805 -31.87 -9.46 2.19
N ILE A 806 -31.49 -8.67 3.21
CA ILE A 806 -32.07 -7.34 3.44
C ILE A 806 -31.71 -6.37 2.31
N LYS A 807 -30.53 -6.50 1.71
CA LYS A 807 -30.15 -5.71 0.52
C LYS A 807 -31.08 -5.98 -0.68
N VAL A 808 -31.54 -7.22 -0.86
CA VAL A 808 -32.37 -7.67 -1.99
C VAL A 808 -33.88 -7.64 -1.68
N LEU A 809 -34.25 -7.32 -0.43
CA LEU A 809 -35.64 -7.35 0.04
C LEU A 809 -36.57 -6.42 -0.76
N PRO A 810 -37.71 -6.92 -1.28
CA PRO A 810 -38.73 -6.09 -1.90
C PRO A 810 -39.38 -5.10 -0.92
N ALA A 811 -39.86 -3.96 -1.42
CA ALA A 811 -40.56 -2.95 -0.61
C ALA A 811 -41.89 -3.43 0.02
N THR A 812 -42.40 -4.58 -0.42
CA THR A 812 -43.60 -5.26 0.11
C THR A 812 -43.31 -6.14 1.32
N ASP A 813 -42.09 -6.66 1.46
CA ASP A 813 -41.73 -7.67 2.47
C ASP A 813 -40.93 -7.08 3.65
N LEU A 814 -41.05 -5.77 3.88
CA LEU A 814 -40.37 -5.09 4.98
C LEU A 814 -40.79 -5.57 6.38
N HIS A 815 -41.87 -6.34 6.49
CA HIS A 815 -42.30 -7.02 7.73
C HIS A 815 -41.28 -8.06 8.25
N PHE A 816 -40.35 -8.50 7.40
CA PHE A 816 -39.24 -9.35 7.82
C PHE A 816 -38.31 -8.64 8.82
N ILE A 817 -38.02 -7.34 8.63
CA ILE A 817 -37.10 -6.58 9.47
C ILE A 817 -37.54 -6.58 10.95
N PRO A 818 -38.79 -6.18 11.31
CA PRO A 818 -39.28 -6.30 12.68
C PRO A 818 -39.20 -7.71 13.27
N SER A 819 -39.42 -8.74 12.44
CA SER A 819 -39.46 -10.13 12.87
C SER A 819 -38.09 -10.68 13.30
N VAL A 820 -37.00 -10.21 12.69
CA VAL A 820 -35.62 -10.61 13.05
C VAL A 820 -34.87 -9.57 13.88
N LEU A 821 -35.42 -8.36 14.04
CA LEU A 821 -34.74 -7.24 14.71
C LEU A 821 -34.28 -7.58 16.14
N GLN A 822 -35.11 -8.29 16.91
CA GLN A 822 -34.75 -8.72 18.27
C GLN A 822 -33.50 -9.63 18.27
N GLU A 823 -33.39 -10.56 17.31
CA GLU A 823 -32.23 -11.45 17.17
C GLU A 823 -30.95 -10.64 16.88
N VAL A 824 -31.05 -9.66 15.96
CA VAL A 824 -29.92 -8.81 15.57
C VAL A 824 -29.47 -7.92 16.72
N ILE A 825 -30.42 -7.29 17.43
CA ILE A 825 -30.12 -6.48 18.62
C ILE A 825 -29.37 -7.32 19.65
N MET A 826 -29.87 -8.52 19.97
CA MET A 826 -29.21 -9.41 20.93
C MET A 826 -27.81 -9.83 20.48
N SER A 827 -27.58 -9.97 19.17
CA SER A 827 -26.29 -10.34 18.59
C SER A 827 -25.22 -9.25 18.71
N THR A 828 -25.59 -7.99 18.95
CA THR A 828 -24.62 -6.90 19.23
C THR A 828 -23.82 -7.13 20.52
N LYS A 829 -24.32 -7.96 21.43
CA LYS A 829 -23.67 -8.35 22.69
C LYS A 829 -23.21 -9.81 22.71
N ASP A 830 -23.02 -10.42 21.55
CA ASP A 830 -22.53 -11.79 21.46
C ASP A 830 -21.05 -11.89 21.89
N VAL A 831 -20.63 -13.07 22.36
CA VAL A 831 -19.25 -13.31 22.82
C VAL A 831 -18.26 -13.22 21.66
N ASN A 832 -18.69 -13.69 20.49
CA ASN A 832 -17.88 -13.68 19.26
C ASN A 832 -17.85 -12.28 18.63
N GLU A 833 -16.65 -11.72 18.46
CA GLU A 833 -16.41 -10.42 17.82
C GLU A 833 -16.97 -10.34 16.40
N ARG A 834 -16.74 -11.38 15.58
CA ARG A 834 -17.28 -11.44 14.21
C ARG A 834 -18.82 -11.42 14.17
N SER A 835 -19.48 -11.99 15.18
CA SER A 835 -20.94 -11.92 15.29
C SER A 835 -21.40 -10.50 15.59
N ARG A 836 -20.68 -9.77 16.47
CA ARG A 836 -21.00 -8.37 16.81
C ARG A 836 -20.82 -7.45 15.61
N GLU A 837 -19.71 -7.59 14.89
CA GLU A 837 -19.43 -6.85 13.66
C GLU A 837 -20.52 -7.08 12.59
N ALA A 838 -20.88 -8.34 12.35
CA ALA A 838 -21.94 -8.69 11.41
C ALA A 838 -23.31 -8.13 11.85
N ALA A 839 -23.61 -8.14 13.15
CA ALA A 839 -24.84 -7.56 13.70
C ALA A 839 -24.89 -6.04 13.51
N TYR A 840 -23.78 -5.32 13.72
CA TYR A 840 -23.71 -3.88 13.48
C TYR A 840 -23.89 -3.53 12.00
N GLY A 841 -23.20 -4.24 11.11
CA GLY A 841 -23.38 -4.06 9.67
C GLY A 841 -24.82 -4.33 9.22
N LEU A 842 -25.46 -5.35 9.80
CA LEU A 842 -26.85 -5.70 9.53
C LEU A 842 -27.84 -4.61 10.01
N LEU A 843 -27.64 -4.05 11.21
CA LEU A 843 -28.48 -2.96 11.74
C LEU A 843 -28.44 -1.72 10.86
N ILE A 844 -27.26 -1.36 10.35
CA ILE A 844 -27.10 -0.21 9.45
C ILE A 844 -27.82 -0.48 8.13
N GLN A 845 -27.65 -1.69 7.58
CA GLN A 845 -28.32 -2.06 6.34
C GLN A 845 -29.84 -2.10 6.47
N MET A 846 -30.37 -2.56 7.62
CA MET A 846 -31.80 -2.45 7.94
C MET A 846 -32.28 -1.00 7.97
N GLY A 847 -31.51 -0.09 8.58
CA GLY A 847 -31.82 1.34 8.63
C GLY A 847 -31.86 1.98 7.24
N ARG A 848 -30.85 1.71 6.41
CA ARG A 848 -30.81 2.20 5.01
C ARG A 848 -32.00 1.68 4.19
N LYS A 849 -32.37 0.41 4.36
CA LYS A 849 -33.54 -0.14 3.68
C LYS A 849 -34.87 0.44 4.14
N MET A 850 -35.00 0.74 5.44
CA MET A 850 -36.16 1.44 5.99
C MET A 850 -36.24 2.90 5.53
N GLN A 851 -35.14 3.51 5.11
CA GLN A 851 -35.07 4.86 4.56
C GLN A 851 -35.53 4.95 3.10
N GLU A 852 -35.30 3.89 2.30
CA GLU A 852 -35.78 3.80 0.90
C GLU A 852 -37.32 3.84 0.79
N GLY A 853 -38.04 3.57 1.88
CA GLY A 853 -39.49 3.59 1.97
C GLY A 853 -40.17 2.29 1.53
N GLY A 854 -41.38 2.04 2.03
CA GLY A 854 -42.16 0.84 1.73
C GLY A 854 -43.29 0.59 2.73
N VAL A 855 -43.91 -0.59 2.65
CA VAL A 855 -45.08 -0.93 3.49
C VAL A 855 -44.71 -2.08 4.43
N ILE A 856 -44.95 -1.87 5.73
CA ILE A 856 -44.78 -2.89 6.77
C ILE A 856 -46.17 -3.46 7.09
N GLU A 857 -46.40 -4.71 6.69
CA GLU A 857 -47.59 -5.47 7.05
C GLU A 857 -47.47 -5.97 8.50
N ASN A 858 -47.91 -5.16 9.46
CA ASN A 858 -47.83 -5.48 10.88
C ASN A 858 -48.55 -6.79 11.26
N GLY A 859 -49.59 -7.20 10.52
CA GLY A 859 -50.29 -8.46 10.72
C GLY A 859 -49.48 -9.73 10.45
N LYS A 860 -48.33 -9.65 9.75
CA LYS A 860 -47.41 -10.79 9.53
C LYS A 860 -46.28 -10.88 10.55
N VAL A 861 -46.12 -9.87 11.41
CA VAL A 861 -45.07 -9.83 12.42
C VAL A 861 -45.49 -10.66 13.63
N ALA A 862 -44.60 -11.55 14.09
CA ALA A 862 -44.89 -12.40 15.25
C ALA A 862 -45.17 -11.57 16.51
N GLY A 863 -46.39 -11.67 17.05
CA GLY A 863 -46.82 -11.00 18.29
C GLY A 863 -47.80 -9.83 18.09
N PHE A 864 -48.12 -9.43 16.86
CA PHE A 864 -49.15 -8.43 16.55
C PHE A 864 -50.48 -9.10 16.15
N ASP A 865 -51.60 -8.39 16.34
CA ASP A 865 -52.93 -8.86 15.93
C ASP A 865 -53.01 -8.87 14.38
N PRO A 866 -53.50 -9.94 13.73
CA PRO A 866 -53.70 -9.99 12.28
C PRO A 866 -54.51 -8.82 11.69
N GLU A 867 -55.33 -8.13 12.48
CA GLU A 867 -56.09 -6.93 12.06
C GLU A 867 -55.32 -5.60 12.19
N THR A 868 -54.06 -5.62 12.60
CA THR A 868 -53.25 -4.39 12.78
C THR A 868 -52.98 -3.73 11.40
N PRO A 869 -53.28 -2.42 11.23
CA PRO A 869 -53.09 -1.75 9.94
C PRO A 869 -51.62 -1.70 9.53
N ALA A 870 -51.38 -1.73 8.22
CA ALA A 870 -50.05 -1.58 7.66
C ALA A 870 -49.48 -0.17 7.95
N SER A 871 -48.19 -0.09 8.24
CA SER A 871 -47.49 1.18 8.52
C SER A 871 -46.45 1.46 7.44
N GLU A 872 -46.24 2.74 7.12
CA GLU A 872 -45.16 3.15 6.22
C GLU A 872 -43.78 2.91 6.87
N ALA A 873 -42.85 2.36 6.11
CA ALA A 873 -41.46 2.23 6.55
C ALA A 873 -40.78 3.60 6.50
N SER A 874 -40.20 4.01 7.63
CA SER A 874 -39.39 5.21 7.74
C SER A 874 -38.22 4.95 8.68
N LEU A 875 -37.16 5.75 8.53
CA LEU A 875 -36.03 5.73 9.44
C LEU A 875 -36.47 6.01 10.89
N THR A 876 -37.39 6.95 11.10
CA THR A 876 -37.98 7.22 12.43
C THR A 876 -38.66 5.98 13.01
N ASN A 877 -39.47 5.27 12.22
CA ASN A 877 -40.14 4.05 12.68
C ASN A 877 -39.12 2.95 13.04
N PHE A 878 -38.02 2.83 12.29
CA PHE A 878 -36.95 1.89 12.63
C PHE A 878 -36.31 2.21 13.98
N PHE A 879 -36.01 3.49 14.25
CA PHE A 879 -35.51 3.93 15.56
C PHE A 879 -36.52 3.69 16.69
N THR A 880 -37.81 3.90 16.45
CA THR A 880 -38.88 3.56 17.40
C THR A 880 -38.91 2.06 17.69
N MET A 881 -38.76 1.20 16.68
CA MET A 881 -38.73 -0.27 16.84
C MET A 881 -37.53 -0.72 17.67
N VAL A 882 -36.33 -0.18 17.43
CA VAL A 882 -35.15 -0.50 18.25
C VAL A 882 -35.33 0.02 19.69
N SER A 883 -35.95 1.18 19.85
CA SER A 883 -36.25 1.79 21.16
C SER A 883 -37.28 1.01 21.96
N ALA A 884 -38.21 0.30 21.32
CA ALA A 884 -39.14 -0.59 22.01
C ALA A 884 -38.40 -1.69 22.81
N GLY A 885 -37.19 -2.08 22.39
CA GLY A 885 -36.33 -2.99 23.14
C GLY A 885 -35.84 -2.44 24.50
N LEU A 886 -35.86 -1.11 24.70
CA LEU A 886 -35.56 -0.48 25.99
C LEU A 886 -36.67 -0.73 27.04
N ALA A 887 -37.90 -1.01 26.60
CA ALA A 887 -39.02 -1.37 27.48
C ALA A 887 -39.04 -2.86 27.87
N ALA A 888 -38.09 -3.65 27.40
CA ALA A 888 -38.00 -5.07 27.72
C ALA A 888 -37.68 -5.30 29.22
N GLN A 889 -38.18 -6.40 29.79
CA GLN A 889 -37.93 -6.73 31.20
C GLN A 889 -36.51 -7.28 31.46
N SER A 890 -35.87 -7.83 30.43
CA SER A 890 -34.53 -8.43 30.55
C SER A 890 -33.45 -7.37 30.54
N THR A 891 -32.61 -7.36 31.59
CA THR A 891 -31.42 -6.49 31.66
C THR A 891 -30.51 -6.69 30.45
N HIS A 892 -30.37 -7.92 29.96
CA HIS A 892 -29.59 -8.22 28.76
C HIS A 892 -30.16 -7.54 27.50
N MET A 893 -31.48 -7.57 27.31
CA MET A 893 -32.14 -6.95 26.15
C MET A 893 -32.02 -5.42 26.20
N ILE A 894 -32.34 -4.80 27.34
CA ILE A 894 -32.19 -3.33 27.52
C ILE A 894 -30.76 -2.91 27.18
N SER A 895 -29.79 -3.67 27.70
CA SER A 895 -28.37 -3.39 27.48
C SER A 895 -27.98 -3.50 25.99
N ALA A 896 -28.46 -4.53 25.29
CA ALA A 896 -28.20 -4.73 23.86
C ALA A 896 -28.87 -3.64 23.00
N SER A 897 -30.10 -3.23 23.34
CA SER A 897 -30.80 -2.13 22.69
C SER A 897 -30.05 -0.80 22.82
N ILE A 898 -29.47 -0.48 23.99
CA ILE A 898 -28.64 0.73 24.15
C ILE A 898 -27.41 0.69 23.24
N THR A 899 -26.75 -0.47 23.12
CA THR A 899 -25.59 -0.64 22.21
C THR A 899 -26.01 -0.51 20.73
N ALA A 900 -27.13 -1.11 20.35
CA ALA A 900 -27.68 -0.99 19.00
C ALA A 900 -28.02 0.46 18.66
N LEU A 901 -28.73 1.17 19.56
CA LEU A 901 -29.04 2.60 19.44
C LEU A 901 -27.78 3.45 19.31
N SER A 902 -26.76 3.19 20.14
CA SER A 902 -25.47 3.91 20.07
C SER A 902 -24.83 3.78 18.68
N CYS A 903 -24.90 2.59 18.07
CA CYS A 903 -24.35 2.32 16.74
C CYS A 903 -25.13 3.05 15.64
N ILE A 904 -26.46 2.92 15.63
CA ILE A 904 -27.28 3.55 14.58
C ILE A 904 -27.36 5.08 14.71
N VAL A 905 -27.35 5.64 15.94
CA VAL A 905 -27.27 7.09 16.15
C VAL A 905 -25.96 7.64 15.62
N TYR A 906 -24.84 6.92 15.79
CA TYR A 906 -23.54 7.38 15.29
C TYR A 906 -23.54 7.55 13.76
N GLU A 907 -24.21 6.66 13.03
CA GLU A 907 -24.29 6.66 11.56
C GLU A 907 -25.36 7.63 11.01
N PHE A 908 -26.60 7.57 11.52
CA PHE A 908 -27.75 8.27 10.94
C PHE A 908 -28.08 9.63 11.56
N LYS A 909 -27.20 10.18 12.42
CA LYS A 909 -27.43 11.46 13.11
C LYS A 909 -27.77 12.64 12.20
N ASP A 910 -27.21 12.67 10.99
CA ASP A 910 -27.36 13.80 10.06
C ASP A 910 -28.65 13.68 9.24
N GLU A 911 -29.27 12.50 9.23
CA GLU A 911 -30.45 12.15 8.44
C GLU A 911 -31.74 12.06 9.28
N LEU A 912 -31.62 12.17 10.61
CA LEU A 912 -32.74 12.12 11.54
C LEU A 912 -33.26 13.52 11.93
N PRO A 913 -34.58 13.68 12.12
CA PRO A 913 -35.12 14.90 12.73
C PRO A 913 -34.55 15.12 14.13
N GLN A 914 -34.20 16.37 14.43
CA GLN A 914 -33.60 16.75 15.71
C GLN A 914 -34.49 16.39 16.91
N ASP A 915 -35.81 16.51 16.76
CA ASP A 915 -36.80 16.16 17.80
C ASP A 915 -36.69 14.69 18.25
N VAL A 916 -36.49 13.78 17.29
CA VAL A 916 -36.35 12.33 17.56
C VAL A 916 -35.04 12.04 18.28
N LEU A 917 -33.95 12.75 17.91
CA LEU A 917 -32.66 12.62 18.59
C LEU A 917 -32.73 13.11 20.04
N ILE A 918 -33.45 14.21 20.30
CA ILE A 918 -33.69 14.74 21.65
C ILE A 918 -34.47 13.71 22.49
N GLU A 919 -35.54 13.14 21.95
CA GLU A 919 -36.36 12.14 22.63
C GLU A 919 -35.57 10.86 22.93
N LEU A 920 -34.78 10.38 21.98
CA LEU A 920 -33.92 9.19 22.16
C LEU A 920 -32.84 9.43 23.21
N ALA A 921 -32.14 10.56 23.15
CA ALA A 921 -31.10 10.92 24.10
C ALA A 921 -31.67 11.00 25.52
N SER A 922 -32.76 11.76 25.72
CA SER A 922 -33.41 11.89 27.02
C SER A 922 -33.92 10.55 27.57
N THR A 923 -34.44 9.68 26.71
CA THR A 923 -34.89 8.33 27.06
C THR A 923 -33.74 7.44 27.51
N VAL A 924 -32.61 7.41 26.78
CA VAL A 924 -31.43 6.61 27.13
C VAL A 924 -30.73 7.17 28.38
N GLU A 925 -30.69 8.48 28.54
CA GLU A 925 -30.15 9.13 29.74
C GLU A 925 -30.90 8.74 31.01
N LEU A 926 -32.22 8.52 30.94
CA LEU A 926 -32.99 8.05 32.10
C LEU A 926 -32.45 6.72 32.63
N PHE A 927 -31.93 5.85 31.77
CA PHE A 927 -31.31 4.58 32.18
C PHE A 927 -29.99 4.75 32.95
N LEU A 928 -29.37 5.94 32.96
CA LEU A 928 -28.29 6.27 33.91
C LEU A 928 -28.78 6.22 35.36
N THR A 929 -30.08 6.39 35.60
CA THR A 929 -30.64 6.32 36.96
C THR A 929 -31.02 4.90 37.38
N HIS A 930 -30.93 3.92 36.47
CA HIS A 930 -31.31 2.55 36.71
C HIS A 930 -30.31 1.84 37.66
N ASN A 931 -30.80 0.94 38.52
CA ASN A 931 -29.97 0.29 39.55
C ASN A 931 -29.01 -0.79 38.99
N SER A 932 -29.23 -1.25 37.75
CA SER A 932 -28.36 -2.24 37.11
C SER A 932 -27.08 -1.59 36.55
N ARG A 933 -25.93 -2.03 37.07
CA ARG A 933 -24.60 -1.57 36.65
C ARG A 933 -24.28 -1.87 35.18
N GLU A 934 -24.85 -2.94 34.62
CA GLU A 934 -24.62 -3.30 33.21
C GLU A 934 -25.32 -2.32 32.27
N ILE A 935 -26.53 -1.91 32.61
CA ILE A 935 -27.30 -0.89 31.87
C ILE A 935 -26.61 0.46 31.99
N ALA A 936 -26.18 0.83 33.21
CA ALA A 936 -25.46 2.07 33.43
C ALA A 936 -24.14 2.15 32.65
N LYS A 937 -23.38 1.03 32.54
CA LYS A 937 -22.15 0.97 31.72
C LYS A 937 -22.42 1.35 30.27
N LEU A 938 -23.50 0.83 29.69
CA LEU A 938 -23.83 1.06 28.29
C LEU A 938 -24.49 2.42 28.07
N ALA A 939 -25.29 2.91 29.01
CA ALA A 939 -25.82 4.27 28.98
C ALA A 939 -24.69 5.32 29.05
N ILE A 940 -23.65 5.10 29.88
CA ILE A 940 -22.43 5.94 29.89
C ILE A 940 -21.70 5.86 28.53
N GLY A 941 -21.69 4.68 27.89
CA GLY A 941 -21.16 4.48 26.55
C GLY A 941 -21.94 5.27 25.48
N PHE A 942 -23.27 5.24 25.54
CA PHE A 942 -24.15 6.03 24.67
C PHE A 942 -23.90 7.53 24.84
N VAL A 943 -23.81 8.04 26.07
CA VAL A 943 -23.48 9.45 26.34
C VAL A 943 -22.13 9.84 25.75
N LYS A 944 -21.14 8.95 25.73
CA LYS A 944 -19.86 9.21 25.06
C LYS A 944 -20.04 9.39 23.55
N VAL A 945 -20.87 8.56 22.93
CA VAL A 945 -21.21 8.66 21.50
C VAL A 945 -21.99 9.94 21.24
N GLU A 946 -22.97 10.26 22.07
CA GLU A 946 -23.75 11.50 22.04
C GLU A 946 -22.85 12.74 22.03
N VAL A 947 -21.89 12.81 22.95
CA VAL A 947 -20.93 13.92 23.06
C VAL A 947 -19.97 14.00 21.87
N LEU A 948 -19.64 12.86 21.26
CA LEU A 948 -18.75 12.80 20.10
C LEU A 948 -19.48 13.19 18.81
N SER A 949 -20.70 12.69 18.65
CA SER A 949 -21.40 12.64 17.37
C SER A 949 -22.40 13.77 17.16
N LEU A 950 -23.13 14.19 18.19
CA LEU A 950 -24.19 15.20 18.03
C LEU A 950 -23.66 16.63 17.96
N PRO A 951 -24.41 17.57 17.33
CA PRO A 951 -24.05 18.98 17.25
C PRO A 951 -23.83 19.62 18.62
N ASP A 952 -22.87 20.54 18.68
CA ASP A 952 -22.43 21.17 19.93
C ASP A 952 -23.54 22.01 20.60
N GLU A 953 -24.47 22.58 19.82
CA GLU A 953 -25.62 23.34 20.34
C GLU A 953 -26.62 22.46 21.12
N PHE A 954 -26.81 21.22 20.66
CA PHE A 954 -27.72 20.27 21.29
C PHE A 954 -27.20 19.84 22.68
N ILE A 955 -25.93 19.44 22.75
CA ILE A 955 -25.29 19.02 24.00
C ILE A 955 -25.25 20.16 25.02
N ARG A 956 -25.12 21.43 24.58
CA ARG A 956 -25.12 22.60 25.47
C ARG A 956 -26.43 22.77 26.22
N THR A 957 -27.55 22.49 25.57
CA THR A 957 -28.89 22.67 26.15
C THR A 957 -29.20 21.59 27.18
N ASN A 958 -28.76 20.35 26.93
CA ASN A 958 -28.96 19.21 27.81
C ASN A 958 -27.82 19.00 28.85
N LEU A 959 -26.79 19.84 28.82
CA LEU A 959 -25.55 19.66 29.59
C LEU A 959 -25.77 19.50 31.10
N THR A 960 -26.68 20.28 31.67
CA THR A 960 -26.98 20.31 33.11
C THR A 960 -27.65 19.01 33.57
N GLU A 961 -28.61 18.52 32.80
CA GLU A 961 -29.35 17.31 33.15
C GLU A 961 -28.50 16.05 32.92
N MET A 962 -27.79 15.99 31.79
CA MET A 962 -26.84 14.92 31.45
C MET A 962 -25.76 14.77 32.53
N LEU A 963 -25.10 15.88 32.91
CA LEU A 963 -24.04 15.85 33.94
C LEU A 963 -24.62 15.48 35.31
N GLY A 964 -25.80 16.00 35.67
CA GLY A 964 -26.48 15.64 36.91
C GLY A 964 -26.71 14.13 37.05
N LYS A 965 -27.19 13.47 35.99
CA LYS A 965 -27.40 12.01 35.96
C LYS A 965 -26.08 11.22 35.95
N LEU A 966 -25.07 11.72 35.24
CA LEU A 966 -23.77 11.07 35.06
C LEU A 966 -22.88 11.13 36.32
N MET A 967 -22.98 12.21 37.11
CA MET A 967 -22.20 12.38 38.34
C MET A 967 -22.53 11.37 39.44
N ARG A 968 -23.74 10.79 39.45
CA ARG A 968 -24.13 9.71 40.38
C ARG A 968 -23.13 8.53 40.34
N TRP A 969 -22.60 8.20 39.17
CA TRP A 969 -21.65 7.10 38.97
C TRP A 969 -20.20 7.47 39.26
N SER A 970 -19.90 8.75 39.49
CA SER A 970 -18.59 9.22 39.92
C SER A 970 -18.32 8.95 41.42
N HIS A 971 -19.39 8.82 42.20
CA HIS A 971 -19.39 8.57 43.65
C HIS A 971 -19.39 7.07 44.02
N GLU A 972 -19.62 6.18 43.06
CA GLU A 972 -19.65 4.73 43.31
C GLU A 972 -18.22 4.17 43.50
N HIS A 973 -18.02 3.27 44.47
CA HIS A 973 -16.69 2.79 44.91
C HIS A 973 -15.93 1.89 43.90
N LYS A 974 -16.34 1.79 42.63
CA LYS A 974 -15.62 1.07 41.57
C LYS A 974 -14.87 2.04 40.65
N ASN A 975 -13.53 1.99 40.68
CA ASN A 975 -12.64 2.89 39.94
C ASN A 975 -12.91 2.95 38.41
N HIS A 976 -13.42 1.89 37.78
CA HIS A 976 -13.68 1.86 36.34
C HIS A 976 -14.76 2.84 35.86
N PHE A 977 -15.86 3.02 36.59
CA PHE A 977 -16.93 3.96 36.18
C PHE A 977 -16.50 5.40 36.38
N LYS A 978 -15.83 5.68 37.50
CA LYS A 978 -15.26 6.99 37.81
C LYS A 978 -14.27 7.48 36.74
N LEU A 979 -13.43 6.58 36.21
CA LEU A 979 -12.50 6.91 35.11
C LEU A 979 -13.25 7.22 33.81
N LYS A 980 -14.26 6.44 33.44
CA LYS A 980 -15.07 6.67 32.22
C LYS A 980 -15.83 7.99 32.28
N VAL A 981 -16.46 8.28 33.42
CA VAL A 981 -17.12 9.57 33.71
C VAL A 981 -16.10 10.72 33.60
N LYS A 982 -14.93 10.58 34.22
CA LYS A 982 -13.85 11.58 34.13
C LYS A 982 -13.43 11.85 32.67
N HIS A 983 -13.30 10.82 31.83
CA HIS A 983 -12.92 11.00 30.42
C HIS A 983 -13.99 11.73 29.61
N ILE A 984 -15.28 11.46 29.86
CA ILE A 984 -16.39 12.18 29.22
C ILE A 984 -16.37 13.65 29.64
N VAL A 985 -16.22 13.92 30.94
CA VAL A 985 -16.12 15.29 31.49
C VAL A 985 -14.89 16.03 30.93
N GLU A 986 -13.74 15.36 30.81
CA GLU A 986 -12.55 15.93 30.17
C GLU A 986 -12.80 16.32 28.72
N ARG A 987 -13.57 15.52 27.97
CA ARG A 987 -13.92 15.80 26.58
C ARG A 987 -14.93 16.94 26.47
N LEU A 988 -15.94 16.99 27.34
CA LEU A 988 -16.87 18.12 27.44
C LEU A 988 -16.14 19.43 27.75
N ILE A 989 -15.15 19.40 28.64
CA ILE A 989 -14.29 20.55 28.96
C ILE A 989 -13.45 20.98 27.75
N ARG A 990 -13.02 20.06 26.89
CA ARG A 990 -12.31 20.39 25.64
C ARG A 990 -13.24 21.06 24.62
N LYS A 991 -14.49 20.59 24.49
CA LYS A 991 -15.48 21.11 23.52
C LYS A 991 -16.10 22.45 23.96
N PHE A 992 -16.65 22.54 25.17
CA PHE A 992 -17.47 23.67 25.61
C PHE A 992 -16.75 24.68 26.50
N GLY A 993 -15.48 24.41 26.83
CA GLY A 993 -14.72 25.18 27.80
C GLY A 993 -15.03 24.81 29.25
N ILE A 994 -14.19 25.30 30.15
CA ILE A 994 -14.25 24.95 31.58
C ILE A 994 -15.45 25.62 32.25
N ASP A 995 -15.74 26.88 31.89
CA ASP A 995 -16.72 27.71 32.58
C ASP A 995 -18.16 27.19 32.39
N ALA A 996 -18.51 26.70 31.19
CA ALA A 996 -19.82 26.13 30.91
C ALA A 996 -20.05 24.80 31.65
N VAL A 997 -19.03 23.95 31.74
CA VAL A 997 -19.10 22.66 32.43
C VAL A 997 -19.12 22.85 33.95
N GLU A 998 -18.41 23.85 34.49
CA GLU A 998 -18.40 24.17 35.93
C GLU A 998 -19.74 24.75 36.41
N GLN A 999 -20.47 25.48 35.56
CA GLN A 999 -21.83 25.96 35.84
C GLN A 999 -22.88 24.84 35.83
N ALA A 1000 -22.69 23.83 34.97
CA ALA A 1000 -23.63 22.72 34.80
C ALA A 1000 -23.44 21.57 35.81
N ILE A 1001 -22.31 21.50 36.52
CA ILE A 1001 -21.99 20.42 37.48
C ILE A 1001 -22.52 20.75 38.90
N PRO A 1002 -23.12 19.78 39.61
CA PRO A 1002 -23.52 19.92 41.01
C PRO A 1002 -22.36 20.35 41.94
N GLU A 1003 -22.64 21.15 42.97
CA GLU A 1003 -21.60 21.76 43.81
C GLU A 1003 -20.67 20.76 44.52
N GLU A 1004 -21.19 19.56 44.83
CA GLU A 1004 -20.46 18.48 45.49
C GLU A 1004 -19.29 17.95 44.63
N ASP A 1005 -19.38 18.10 43.32
CA ASP A 1005 -18.51 17.48 42.32
C ASP A 1005 -17.53 18.44 41.63
N ARG A 1006 -17.58 19.73 41.95
CA ARG A 1006 -16.64 20.75 41.44
C ARG A 1006 -15.17 20.41 41.72
N LYS A 1007 -14.91 19.58 42.74
CA LYS A 1007 -13.56 19.04 43.04
C LYS A 1007 -12.99 18.16 41.93
N LEU A 1008 -13.81 17.41 41.19
CA LEU A 1008 -13.38 16.59 40.05
C LEU A 1008 -12.90 17.48 38.89
N VAL A 1009 -13.62 18.56 38.58
CA VAL A 1009 -13.23 19.56 37.57
C VAL A 1009 -11.92 20.25 37.96
N ALA A 1010 -11.76 20.61 39.25
CA ALA A 1010 -10.52 21.19 39.76
C ALA A 1010 -9.31 20.22 39.69
N ASN A 1011 -9.54 18.93 39.89
CA ASN A 1011 -8.51 17.89 39.72
C ASN A 1011 -8.14 17.70 38.25
N ILE A 1012 -9.11 17.65 37.35
CA ILE A 1012 -8.88 17.63 35.90
C ILE A 1012 -8.07 18.87 35.45
N LYS A 1013 -8.40 20.06 35.97
CA LYS A 1013 -7.65 21.31 35.73
C LYS A 1013 -6.18 21.20 36.14
N LYS A 1014 -5.90 20.63 37.32
CA LYS A 1014 -4.52 20.41 37.80
C LYS A 1014 -3.77 19.38 36.95
N THR A 1015 -4.41 18.31 36.52
CA THR A 1015 -3.80 17.26 35.69
C THR A 1015 -3.52 17.76 34.28
N ARG A 1016 -4.46 18.50 33.67
CA ARG A 1016 -4.27 19.14 32.36
C ARG A 1016 -3.18 20.21 32.39
N ALA A 1017 -3.08 21.01 33.45
CA ALA A 1017 -1.98 21.96 33.63
C ALA A 1017 -0.60 21.27 33.79
N ARG A 1018 -0.57 20.02 34.24
CA ARG A 1018 0.63 19.18 34.32
C ARG A 1018 0.95 18.48 32.99
N ALA A 1019 -0.07 18.03 32.26
CA ALA A 1019 0.07 17.45 30.91
C ALA A 1019 0.49 18.50 29.86
N LYS A 1020 -0.09 19.72 29.89
CA LYS A 1020 0.35 20.86 29.05
C LYS A 1020 1.80 21.30 29.29
N LYS A 1021 2.41 20.91 30.41
CA LYS A 1021 3.85 21.11 30.71
C LYS A 1021 4.74 19.97 30.21
N ARG A 1022 4.16 18.82 29.83
CA ARG A 1022 4.85 17.65 29.25
C ARG A 1022 4.64 17.54 27.74
N ASP A 1023 3.48 17.95 27.23
CA ASP A 1023 3.11 17.91 25.79
C ASP A 1023 3.72 19.08 24.98
N ALA A 1024 4.70 19.80 25.53
CA ALA A 1024 5.45 20.81 24.79
C ALA A 1024 6.63 20.22 23.98
N GLU A 1025 6.74 18.88 23.92
CA GLU A 1025 7.86 18.18 23.26
C GLU A 1025 7.47 17.11 22.22
N ASP A 1026 6.18 16.80 21.98
CA ASP A 1026 5.80 15.85 20.90
C ASP A 1026 4.39 16.16 20.35
N GLU A 1027 4.31 16.72 19.13
CA GLU A 1027 3.11 16.67 18.27
C GLU A 1027 3.52 16.54 16.79
N SER A 1028 3.56 15.30 16.29
CA SER A 1028 3.28 14.98 14.88
C SER A 1028 2.92 13.50 14.74
N GLU A 1029 1.65 13.22 14.46
CA GLU A 1029 1.21 12.30 13.39
C GLU A 1029 -0.32 12.12 13.47
N ALA A 1030 -1.02 12.66 12.47
CA ALA A 1030 -2.40 12.30 12.19
C ALA A 1030 -2.40 10.91 11.51
N LYS A 1031 -3.00 9.91 12.18
CA LYS A 1031 -3.22 8.59 11.59
C LYS A 1031 -4.40 8.63 10.60
N PRO A 1032 -4.35 7.84 9.52
CA PRO A 1032 -5.40 7.79 8.51
C PRO A 1032 -6.72 7.26 9.11
N ALA A 1033 -7.83 7.69 8.52
CA ALA A 1033 -9.17 7.27 8.90
C ALA A 1033 -9.29 5.74 8.91
N LYS A 1034 -9.62 5.17 10.07
CA LYS A 1034 -9.89 3.74 10.25
C LYS A 1034 -11.35 3.43 9.89
N THR A 1035 -11.57 2.24 9.37
CA THR A 1035 -12.88 1.67 9.02
C THR A 1035 -13.87 1.74 10.20
N PHE A 1036 -15.12 2.13 9.91
CA PHE A 1036 -16.26 2.38 10.82
C PHE A 1036 -16.29 1.56 12.13
N MET A 1037 -16.12 0.24 12.03
CA MET A 1037 -16.26 -0.67 13.18
C MET A 1037 -15.10 -0.56 14.18
N SER A 1038 -13.86 -0.35 13.69
CA SER A 1038 -12.69 -0.17 14.55
C SER A 1038 -12.78 1.13 15.32
N ALA A 1039 -13.38 2.19 14.76
CA ALA A 1039 -13.49 3.49 15.44
C ALA A 1039 -14.54 3.49 16.56
N TYR A 1040 -15.68 2.83 16.36
CA TYR A 1040 -16.70 2.67 17.40
C TYR A 1040 -16.25 1.70 18.50
N GLU A 1041 -15.66 0.55 18.16
CA GLU A 1041 -15.17 -0.41 19.15
C GLU A 1041 -13.96 0.14 19.94
N GLU A 1042 -13.04 0.86 19.29
CA GLU A 1042 -11.97 1.64 19.96
C GLU A 1042 -12.57 2.73 20.85
N ALA A 1043 -13.60 3.46 20.39
CA ALA A 1043 -14.28 4.44 21.23
C ALA A 1043 -14.99 3.84 22.45
N VAL A 1044 -15.52 2.62 22.38
CA VAL A 1044 -16.30 2.00 23.48
C VAL A 1044 -15.43 1.16 24.42
N TYR A 1045 -14.41 0.46 23.91
CA TYR A 1045 -13.64 -0.54 24.65
C TYR A 1045 -12.17 -0.16 24.96
N ASP A 1046 -11.55 0.82 24.28
CA ASP A 1046 -10.15 1.21 24.52
C ASP A 1046 -9.91 1.86 25.91
N SER A 1047 -10.98 2.15 26.66
CA SER A 1047 -10.90 2.61 28.04
C SER A 1047 -10.62 1.51 29.08
N ASP A 1048 -10.75 0.22 28.73
CA ASP A 1048 -10.53 -0.88 29.69
C ASP A 1048 -9.06 -1.40 29.68
N SER A 1049 -8.20 -0.93 28.74
CA SER A 1049 -6.81 -1.38 28.55
C SER A 1049 -5.74 -0.65 29.39
N GLU A 1050 -6.06 0.51 30.01
CA GLU A 1050 -5.09 1.35 30.75
C GLU A 1050 -5.12 1.15 32.29
N SER A 1051 -5.80 0.11 32.80
CA SER A 1051 -6.11 -0.01 34.23
C SER A 1051 -5.41 -1.19 34.93
N GLU A 1052 -4.09 -1.23 34.96
CA GLU A 1052 -3.31 -2.00 35.95
C GLU A 1052 -2.13 -1.14 36.48
N GLY A 1053 -2.38 -0.44 37.59
CA GLY A 1053 -1.35 -0.10 38.59
C GLY A 1053 -0.87 1.37 38.71
N GLU A 1054 -1.63 2.23 39.40
CA GLU A 1054 -1.08 3.41 40.09
C GLU A 1054 -1.32 3.30 41.61
N ASN A 1055 -0.27 2.97 42.36
CA ASN A 1055 -0.14 3.27 43.79
C ASN A 1055 1.10 4.14 43.97
N ASP A 1056 0.93 5.28 44.65
CA ASP A 1056 1.92 6.33 44.88
C ASP A 1056 3.14 5.87 45.70
N GLU A 1057 4.35 5.97 45.13
CA GLU A 1057 5.61 6.30 45.84
C GLU A 1057 6.61 6.99 44.87
N PRO A 1058 7.51 7.86 45.36
CA PRO A 1058 8.18 8.87 44.53
C PRO A 1058 9.32 8.30 43.68
N ALA A 1059 9.49 8.92 42.51
CA ALA A 1059 10.32 8.50 41.39
C ALA A 1059 11.80 8.21 41.72
N THR A 1060 12.26 7.02 41.35
CA THR A 1060 13.64 6.75 40.92
C THR A 1060 13.64 5.94 39.63
N LYS A 1061 14.25 6.49 38.58
CA LYS A 1061 14.42 5.87 37.25
C LYS A 1061 15.23 4.56 37.30
N ASN A 1062 14.88 3.67 36.36
CA ASN A 1062 15.54 2.43 35.91
C ASN A 1062 15.10 1.12 36.57
N THR A 1063 14.12 0.44 35.96
CA THR A 1063 14.27 -0.88 35.29
C THR A 1063 12.92 -1.35 34.74
N ARG A 1064 12.83 -1.56 33.41
CA ARG A 1064 11.76 -2.34 32.79
C ARG A 1064 11.89 -3.82 33.21
N ASN A 1065 10.83 -4.45 33.72
CA ASN A 1065 10.39 -5.78 33.29
C ASN A 1065 9.14 -6.33 34.02
N LYS A 1066 8.29 -6.96 33.20
CA LYS A 1066 7.51 -8.20 33.43
C LYS A 1066 6.28 -8.16 34.34
N ALA A 1067 5.12 -7.95 33.73
CA ALA A 1067 3.90 -8.69 34.09
C ALA A 1067 4.04 -10.14 33.54
N GLY A 1068 3.62 -11.14 34.32
CA GLY A 1068 3.75 -12.55 33.97
C GLY A 1068 2.68 -13.00 32.98
N ASP A 1069 3.09 -13.39 31.78
CA ASP A 1069 2.22 -13.98 30.77
C ASP A 1069 1.66 -15.33 31.26
N LYS A 1070 0.35 -15.41 31.51
CA LYS A 1070 -0.42 -16.66 31.57
C LYS A 1070 -0.97 -16.94 30.17
N PHE A 1071 -0.74 -18.13 29.62
CA PHE A 1071 -1.17 -18.49 28.27
C PHE A 1071 -2.37 -19.42 28.33
N ILE A 1072 -3.41 -19.10 27.55
CA ILE A 1072 -4.60 -19.93 27.37
C ILE A 1072 -4.41 -20.72 26.06
N LEU A 1073 -4.48 -22.05 26.15
CA LEU A 1073 -4.42 -22.94 24.97
C LEU A 1073 -5.79 -22.92 24.27
N ASP A 1074 -5.86 -22.18 23.17
CA ASP A 1074 -7.07 -22.03 22.36
C ASP A 1074 -7.22 -23.23 21.40
N THR A 1075 -8.22 -24.08 21.62
CA THR A 1075 -8.65 -25.11 20.66
C THR A 1075 -9.61 -24.45 19.68
N GLY A 1076 -9.09 -24.03 18.54
CA GLY A 1076 -9.65 -23.02 17.63
C GLY A 1076 -10.99 -23.27 16.94
N ASP A 1077 -11.91 -24.04 17.52
CA ASP A 1077 -13.28 -24.20 16.99
C ASP A 1077 -14.40 -24.08 18.04
N GLU A 1078 -14.09 -23.86 19.33
CA GLU A 1078 -15.10 -23.68 20.38
C GLU A 1078 -14.67 -22.56 21.36
N PRO A 1079 -15.48 -21.51 21.60
CA PRO A 1079 -15.12 -20.47 22.55
C PRO A 1079 -15.04 -21.04 23.97
N LEU A 1080 -13.87 -20.91 24.60
CA LEU A 1080 -13.58 -21.46 25.93
C LEU A 1080 -14.55 -20.92 26.99
N ASN A 1081 -15.38 -21.79 27.57
CA ASN A 1081 -16.35 -21.41 28.61
C ASN A 1081 -15.66 -21.25 29.97
N LEU A 1082 -15.21 -20.03 30.29
CA LEU A 1082 -14.48 -19.68 31.52
C LEU A 1082 -15.23 -19.92 32.84
N LEU A 1083 -16.51 -20.31 32.80
CA LEU A 1083 -17.29 -20.69 33.97
C LEU A 1083 -17.19 -22.20 34.28
N ASP A 1084 -16.67 -23.01 33.35
CA ASP A 1084 -16.51 -24.44 33.55
C ASP A 1084 -15.23 -24.76 34.33
N ARG A 1085 -15.33 -25.66 35.32
CA ARG A 1085 -14.25 -25.99 36.26
C ARG A 1085 -13.03 -26.64 35.58
N GLN A 1086 -13.22 -27.14 34.37
CA GLN A 1086 -12.17 -27.73 33.52
C GLN A 1086 -11.29 -26.69 32.80
N THR A 1087 -11.72 -25.43 32.69
CA THR A 1087 -10.93 -24.38 32.00
C THR A 1087 -9.64 -23.99 32.72
N LEU A 1088 -9.54 -24.23 34.03
CA LEU A 1088 -8.30 -24.05 34.79
C LEU A 1088 -7.17 -24.98 34.33
N ALA A 1089 -7.50 -26.11 33.67
CA ALA A 1089 -6.50 -27.02 33.11
C ALA A 1089 -5.87 -26.50 31.80
N HIS A 1090 -6.48 -25.50 31.15
CA HIS A 1090 -6.03 -24.94 29.86
C HIS A 1090 -5.16 -23.68 30.01
N ILE A 1091 -4.81 -23.29 31.25
CA ILE A 1091 -4.00 -22.11 31.55
C ILE A 1091 -2.59 -22.57 31.93
N SER A 1092 -1.60 -22.34 31.04
CA SER A 1092 -0.19 -22.61 31.34
C SER A 1092 0.55 -21.34 31.77
N LEU A 1093 1.45 -21.49 32.74
CA LEU A 1093 2.34 -20.41 33.22
C LEU A 1093 3.59 -20.23 32.33
N SER A 1094 3.79 -21.09 31.35
CA SER A 1094 4.90 -21.06 30.41
C SER A 1094 4.40 -20.92 28.98
N LYS A 1095 5.04 -20.01 28.22
CA LYS A 1095 4.77 -19.74 26.80
C LYS A 1095 4.99 -21.02 25.99
N PRO A 1096 3.96 -21.62 25.36
CA PRO A 1096 4.20 -22.76 24.50
C PRO A 1096 4.95 -22.28 23.25
N LYS A 1097 6.20 -22.71 23.08
CA LYS A 1097 6.92 -22.53 21.81
C LYS A 1097 6.27 -23.45 20.78
N LYS A 1098 5.81 -22.90 19.65
CA LYS A 1098 5.50 -23.72 18.47
C LYS A 1098 6.82 -24.32 18.00
N PHE A 1099 7.01 -25.62 18.22
CA PHE A 1099 8.11 -26.36 17.61
C PHE A 1099 7.88 -26.40 16.10
N SER A 1100 8.78 -25.80 15.33
CA SER A 1100 8.80 -25.98 13.88
C SER A 1100 9.34 -27.39 13.58
N LYS A 1101 8.92 -28.00 12.46
CA LYS A 1101 9.42 -29.32 12.01
C LYS A 1101 10.96 -29.41 12.02
N LYS A 1102 11.67 -28.29 11.81
CA LYS A 1102 13.14 -28.20 11.86
C LYS A 1102 13.78 -28.38 13.24
N ASP A 1103 13.04 -28.22 14.34
CA ASP A 1103 13.57 -28.40 15.71
C ASP A 1103 13.45 -29.85 16.22
N VAL A 1104 12.54 -30.64 15.66
CA VAL A 1104 12.33 -32.06 16.02
C VAL A 1104 13.41 -32.96 15.40
N GLU A 1105 13.95 -32.61 14.23
CA GLU A 1105 15.03 -33.36 13.58
C GLU A 1105 16.36 -33.33 14.36
N LYS A 1106 16.56 -32.36 15.26
CA LYS A 1106 17.79 -32.25 16.07
C LYS A 1106 17.81 -33.16 17.30
N HIS A 1107 16.66 -33.67 17.74
CA HIS A 1107 16.58 -34.59 18.88
C HIS A 1107 15.93 -35.89 18.41
N ASN A 1108 16.78 -36.84 18.06
CA ASN A 1108 16.44 -38.15 17.48
C ASN A 1108 15.58 -38.99 18.45
N VAL A 1109 14.26 -38.83 18.43
CA VAL A 1109 13.30 -39.60 19.23
C VAL A 1109 12.43 -40.44 18.28
N GLU A 1110 12.56 -41.78 18.36
CA GLU A 1110 11.78 -42.69 17.53
C GLU A 1110 10.28 -42.65 17.88
N MET A 1111 9.44 -42.51 16.86
CA MET A 1111 7.98 -42.54 16.98
C MET A 1111 7.43 -43.77 16.23
N LYS A 1112 6.54 -44.52 16.88
CA LYS A 1112 5.74 -45.56 16.22
C LYS A 1112 4.26 -45.21 16.41
N ASN A 1113 3.53 -45.00 15.31
CA ASN A 1113 2.12 -44.62 15.27
C ASN A 1113 1.75 -43.33 16.05
N GLY A 1114 2.55 -42.27 15.91
CA GLY A 1114 2.16 -40.92 16.34
C GLY A 1114 2.07 -40.69 17.86
N LYS A 1115 2.55 -41.62 18.70
CA LYS A 1115 2.82 -41.39 20.12
C LYS A 1115 4.27 -41.69 20.45
N ILE A 1116 4.90 -40.81 21.24
CA ILE A 1116 6.22 -41.04 21.84
C ILE A 1116 6.05 -42.14 22.90
N VAL A 1117 6.72 -43.28 22.71
CA VAL A 1117 6.66 -44.40 23.65
C VAL A 1117 7.88 -44.33 24.57
N PHE A 1118 7.68 -43.95 25.83
CA PHE A 1118 8.65 -44.25 26.88
C PHE A 1118 8.41 -45.70 27.32
N LYS A 1119 9.37 -46.59 27.04
CA LYS A 1119 9.36 -47.94 27.61
C LYS A 1119 9.69 -47.85 29.10
N GLU A 1120 8.68 -47.99 29.95
CA GLU A 1120 8.87 -48.31 31.37
C GLU A 1120 9.39 -49.74 31.52
N MET A 1121 10.52 -49.90 32.20
CA MET A 1121 10.96 -51.19 32.73
C MET A 1121 10.61 -51.29 34.23
N VAL A 1122 9.64 -52.18 34.50
CA VAL A 1122 9.55 -53.13 35.63
C VAL A 1122 9.01 -52.65 37.00
N LYS A 1123 7.71 -52.92 37.19
CA LYS A 1123 6.98 -53.63 38.29
C LYS A 1123 7.12 -53.21 39.78
N ALA A 1124 5.95 -52.79 40.31
CA ALA A 1124 5.11 -53.47 41.34
C ALA A 1124 4.85 -52.70 42.66
N ASN A 1125 3.55 -52.43 42.88
CA ASN A 1125 2.78 -52.30 44.12
C ASN A 1125 3.35 -51.51 45.30
N GLU A 1126 2.87 -50.29 45.50
CA GLU A 1126 2.10 -49.81 46.66
C GLU A 1126 1.89 -48.29 46.51
N ASP A 1127 0.72 -47.81 46.92
CA ASP A 1127 0.17 -46.48 46.70
C ASP A 1127 0.92 -45.38 47.48
N PRO A 1128 1.36 -44.26 46.86
CA PRO A 1128 1.70 -43.05 47.58
C PRO A 1128 0.96 -41.84 47.00
N LEU A 1129 -0.37 -41.86 47.07
CA LEU A 1129 -1.19 -40.65 47.14
C LEU A 1129 -1.01 -39.95 48.50
N SER A 1130 0.23 -39.55 48.82
CA SER A 1130 0.57 -38.64 49.93
C SER A 1130 2.07 -38.31 49.92
N ALA A 1131 2.48 -37.23 49.22
CA ALA A 1131 3.53 -36.31 49.67
C ALA A 1131 3.79 -35.19 48.65
N GLY A 1132 3.52 -33.94 49.06
CA GLY A 1132 4.44 -32.82 48.91
C GLY A 1132 4.90 -32.42 47.51
N SER A 1133 4.11 -31.56 46.86
CA SER A 1133 4.45 -30.80 45.66
C SER A 1133 5.83 -30.11 45.70
N GLY A 1134 6.60 -30.22 44.61
CA GLY A 1134 7.85 -29.46 44.35
C GLY A 1134 7.71 -27.93 44.34
N ILE A 1135 6.50 -27.42 44.59
CA ILE A 1135 6.20 -26.01 44.84
C ILE A 1135 6.78 -25.54 46.17
N ASP A 1136 6.89 -26.41 47.19
CA ASP A 1136 7.42 -26.03 48.50
C ASP A 1136 8.95 -25.84 48.48
N ALA A 1137 9.68 -26.65 47.72
CA ALA A 1137 11.13 -26.49 47.52
C ALA A 1137 11.49 -25.17 46.80
N TYR A 1138 10.61 -24.71 45.90
CA TYR A 1138 10.77 -23.43 45.21
C TYR A 1138 10.42 -22.23 46.11
N LEU A 1139 9.38 -22.36 46.93
CA LEU A 1139 9.00 -21.34 47.92
C LEU A 1139 10.06 -21.17 49.02
N ASP A 1140 10.74 -22.24 49.43
CA ASP A 1140 11.82 -22.17 50.40
C ASP A 1140 13.11 -21.55 49.81
N ALA A 1141 13.40 -21.82 48.53
CA ALA A 1141 14.51 -21.18 47.82
C ALA A 1141 14.30 -19.67 47.62
N VAL A 1142 13.05 -19.23 47.42
CA VAL A 1142 12.69 -17.81 47.27
C VAL A 1142 12.74 -17.07 48.61
N LYS A 1143 12.37 -17.72 49.73
CA LYS A 1143 12.43 -17.11 51.08
C LYS A 1143 13.85 -16.86 51.59
N GLN A 1144 14.86 -17.56 51.05
CA GLN A 1144 16.27 -17.43 51.46
C GLN A 1144 17.08 -16.47 50.57
N ALA A 1145 16.44 -15.78 49.61
CA ALA A 1145 17.12 -14.84 48.73
C ALA A 1145 17.59 -13.55 49.45
N PRO A 1146 18.78 -13.01 49.13
CA PRO A 1146 19.35 -11.85 49.82
C PRO A 1146 18.60 -10.54 49.54
N VAL A 1147 18.32 -9.78 50.60
CA VAL A 1147 17.68 -8.45 50.49
C VAL A 1147 18.75 -7.35 50.54
N ARG A 1148 18.67 -6.39 49.62
CA ARG A 1148 19.54 -5.20 49.57
C ARG A 1148 19.05 -4.14 50.56
N GLY A 1149 19.93 -3.71 51.48
CA GLY A 1149 19.64 -2.58 52.37
C GLY A 1149 19.93 -1.23 51.71
N GLN A 1150 19.37 -0.16 52.30
CA GLN A 1150 19.30 1.23 51.82
C GLN A 1150 20.64 1.95 51.48
N LYS A 1151 21.79 1.27 51.62
CA LYS A 1151 23.12 1.73 51.14
C LYS A 1151 23.74 0.83 50.07
N ASN A 1152 22.91 0.03 49.39
CA ASN A 1152 23.27 -0.82 48.24
C ASN A 1152 24.41 -1.83 48.50
N LYS A 1153 24.46 -2.42 49.71
CA LYS A 1153 25.20 -3.66 49.99
C LYS A 1153 24.22 -4.78 50.32
N LEU A 1154 24.42 -5.95 49.70
CA LEU A 1154 23.65 -7.17 49.96
C LEU A 1154 23.98 -7.70 51.36
N LYS A 1155 22.98 -7.93 52.20
CA LYS A 1155 23.11 -8.67 53.46
C LYS A 1155 22.33 -9.97 53.35
N PHE A 1156 23.01 -11.09 53.61
CA PHE A 1156 22.38 -12.40 53.75
C PHE A 1156 21.99 -12.60 55.22
N LYS A 1157 20.79 -13.14 55.47
CA LYS A 1157 20.31 -13.47 56.82
C LYS A 1157 20.96 -14.80 57.22
N LYS A 1158 21.89 -14.79 58.17
CA LYS A 1158 22.49 -16.03 58.74
C LYS A 1158 21.67 -16.46 59.95
N THR A 1159 21.23 -17.71 59.96
CA THR A 1159 20.80 -18.43 61.16
C THR A 1159 21.88 -19.48 61.48
N LYS A 1160 22.44 -19.40 62.69
CA LYS A 1160 23.28 -20.37 63.44
C LYS A 1160 22.38 -21.49 63.99
N ASP A 1161 22.76 -22.72 64.35
CA ASP A 1161 23.98 -23.53 64.59
C ASP A 1161 23.54 -25.00 64.20
N ASP A 1162 24.36 -26.02 63.88
CA ASP A 1162 25.38 -26.69 64.69
C ASP A 1162 26.29 -27.63 63.85
N GLU A 1163 27.41 -27.98 64.49
CA GLU A 1163 28.64 -28.70 64.11
C GLU A 1163 28.42 -30.12 63.49
N THR A 1164 29.28 -30.70 62.61
CA THR A 1164 30.45 -31.53 63.01
C THR A 1164 31.19 -32.14 61.76
N TRP A 1165 32.45 -31.71 61.54
CA TRP A 1165 33.69 -32.41 61.10
C TRP A 1165 33.93 -33.14 59.73
N LEU A 1166 35.09 -32.74 59.13
CA LEU A 1166 36.14 -33.48 58.33
C LEU A 1166 35.80 -34.05 56.93
N ASP A 1167 36.64 -34.07 55.89
CA ASP A 1167 38.01 -33.62 55.51
C ASP A 1167 38.06 -33.84 53.97
N SER A 1168 38.57 -32.99 53.07
CA SER A 1168 40.00 -32.85 52.76
C SER A 1168 40.20 -32.04 51.45
N GLU A 1169 41.22 -31.17 51.49
CA GLU A 1169 42.13 -30.63 50.44
C GLU A 1169 41.55 -29.76 49.30
N ASP A 1170 41.58 -28.42 49.42
CA ASP A 1170 42.67 -27.45 49.07
C ASP A 1170 42.89 -27.30 47.54
N GLU A 1171 42.59 -26.16 46.92
CA GLU A 1171 43.47 -24.98 46.98
C GLU A 1171 42.74 -23.63 47.10
N LYS A 1172 43.40 -22.76 47.88
CA LYS A 1172 43.02 -21.42 48.36
C LYS A 1172 43.78 -20.32 47.55
N PRO A 1173 43.75 -19.01 47.92
CA PRO A 1173 42.58 -18.12 47.89
C PRO A 1173 42.93 -16.63 47.53
N ARG A 1174 41.93 -15.76 47.70
CA ARG A 1174 41.97 -14.34 48.14
C ARG A 1174 42.33 -13.24 47.12
N ALA A 1175 41.28 -12.49 46.73
CA ALA A 1175 40.95 -11.09 47.12
C ALA A 1175 42.12 -10.13 47.46
N PRO A 1176 42.05 -8.76 47.30
CA PRO A 1176 40.83 -7.98 47.57
C PRO A 1176 40.71 -6.54 46.94
N GLN A 1177 39.65 -5.84 47.39
CA GLN A 1177 39.60 -4.42 47.79
C GLN A 1177 39.50 -3.27 46.78
N LYS A 1178 38.37 -2.53 46.91
CA LYS A 1178 38.29 -1.09 46.62
C LYS A 1178 38.85 -0.28 47.79
N GLY A 1179 40.00 0.34 47.54
CA GLY A 1179 40.29 1.78 47.58
C GLY A 1179 39.87 2.65 48.78
N LYS A 1180 40.83 3.49 49.22
CA LYS A 1180 40.57 4.85 49.71
C LYS A 1180 41.78 5.79 49.48
N PHE A 1181 41.46 6.92 48.85
CA PHE A 1181 41.88 8.30 49.14
C PHE A 1181 43.37 8.74 49.18
N SER A 1182 43.67 9.63 48.21
CA SER A 1182 44.09 11.03 48.41
C SER A 1182 45.55 11.47 48.14
N LYS A 1183 45.60 12.65 47.49
CA LYS A 1183 46.59 13.74 47.53
C LYS A 1183 47.96 13.61 46.84
N LYS A 1184 48.05 14.39 45.73
CA LYS A 1184 48.98 15.50 45.41
C LYS A 1184 50.51 15.29 45.49
N LEU A 1185 51.11 15.65 44.33
CA LEU A 1185 52.40 16.34 44.09
C LEU A 1185 53.72 15.56 44.19
N GLY A 1186 54.30 15.28 43.02
CA GLY A 1186 55.55 15.93 42.60
C GLY A 1186 56.84 15.10 42.42
N VAL A 1187 57.27 14.97 41.15
CA VAL A 1187 58.66 15.12 40.62
C VAL A 1187 59.71 14.09 41.14
N GLN A 1188 60.61 13.40 40.40
CA GLN A 1188 61.29 13.55 39.11
C GLN A 1188 61.90 12.18 38.66
N LYS A 1189 62.08 12.06 37.34
CA LYS A 1189 62.95 11.19 36.47
C LYS A 1189 64.29 10.68 37.07
N PRO A 1190 64.93 9.60 36.52
CA PRO A 1190 65.44 9.57 35.13
C PRO A 1190 65.53 8.25 34.31
N LYS A 1191 65.54 8.45 32.97
CA LYS A 1191 66.27 7.83 31.81
C LYS A 1191 66.68 6.34 31.88
N GLN A 1192 66.59 5.49 30.84
CA GLN A 1192 67.13 5.50 29.45
C GLN A 1192 66.35 4.43 28.63
N LYS A 1193 65.83 4.63 27.40
CA LYS A 1193 66.41 4.77 26.04
C LYS A 1193 66.90 3.46 25.34
N PHE A 1194 66.37 3.25 24.12
CA PHE A 1194 66.90 2.51 22.94
C PHE A 1194 66.79 0.97 22.91
N LYS A 1195 66.52 0.22 21.81
CA LYS A 1195 66.53 0.33 20.32
C LYS A 1195 65.44 -0.65 19.79
N ALA A 1196 64.58 -0.34 18.80
CA ALA A 1196 64.77 -0.41 17.34
C ALA A 1196 65.30 -1.78 16.81
N ARG A 1197 64.49 -2.53 16.03
CA ARG A 1197 64.40 -2.51 14.55
C ARG A 1197 63.98 -3.88 13.93
N LYS A 1198 63.04 -3.78 12.99
CA LYS A 1198 62.96 -4.39 11.63
C LYS A 1198 62.83 -5.92 11.40
N LYS A 1199 61.83 -6.20 10.54
CA LYS A 1199 61.72 -7.21 9.46
C LYS A 1199 61.59 -8.67 9.95
N LEU A 1200 60.78 -9.53 9.35
CA LEU A 1200 60.17 -9.57 8.01
C LEU A 1200 58.67 -9.26 7.98
#